data_AF-A0A076NG91-F1
#
_entry.id   AF-A0A076NG91-F1
#
_cell.length_a   1.000
_cell.length_b   1.000
_cell.length_c   1.000
_cell.angle_alpha   90.00
_cell.angle_beta   90.00
_cell.angle_gamma   90.00
#
_symmetry.space_group_name_H-M   'P 1'
#
loop_
_entity.id
_entity.type
_entity.pdbx_description
1 polymer ?
#
loop_
_entity_poly.entity_id
_entity_poly.type
_entity_poly.pdbx_seq_one_letter_code
_entity_poly.pdbx_strand_id
1 'polypeptide(L)'
;MAEITVEGTLADVTARPVSEVTSVTAKAARPTPVAGGLITTEPVHVDYSAESGTIRLTLTAGVKSWLYLDGDGWSDSVPVIAAAGMTELWEAVINGLNFPTDIGEYLGIKDTVNSALEKKIAEIGANYPFDKWFRGNLEVGVSVDELVFEEHAGVWALTAGRAQDNSLPAADYGALTVKWVASTSSPYVVQTWEPVSTPGCWRRVQKAGGGWTPWTAGNTDKWFRGNLEVGVSVDELVFEEHAGVWALTAGRAQDNSLPAADYGALTVKWVASTSSPYVVQTWEPVSTPGCWRRVQKAGGGWTPWTKEGTAGSGAGAHAARYGDLVASRGGRIGTGGKPVISFRFDTNQGAFDNNILPLLRERSLPSTMACFYDMMNPQPGYSNDDSAAAGKTWTDLQNNFHRGVEIFSHSYSHQDAATPQELHREIVESRRIMEAVMPDVRVHGWDMPGVTGTQYMGWWDAWRETDTRVEHPAHSLLASTYATWNISGYGTNTLGVPETRYYGVEKYTLSQVKNLVAEALRTTTGLTLMMHPHQIGRTGYMSLETFTQMLDYVVELRDSGQVMVLSQGGQAVADPSTSWRSSLTPKLAGWAGDPSDKVSCTVPLGRANEVGGGMRELVVETTGTGALRLSVTAGDIMDVYQTVEVAPGKPGRLQIGVPRRANSLTLTAEVASGSPTITNIGLYGV
;
A
#
# COMPACT_ATOMS: atom_id res chain seq x y z
N MET A 1 -15.22 39.46 27.28
CA MET A 1 -15.20 38.63 26.06
C MET A 1 -16.56 37.93 25.97
N ALA A 2 -17.10 37.70 24.77
CA ALA A 2 -18.40 37.04 24.62
C ALA A 2 -18.29 35.56 25.04
N GLU A 3 -19.30 35.05 25.76
CA GLU A 3 -19.43 33.63 26.05
C GLU A 3 -20.25 32.96 24.94
N ILE A 4 -19.79 31.80 24.46
CA ILE A 4 -20.40 31.03 23.39
C ILE A 4 -20.62 29.61 23.91
N THR A 5 -21.87 29.16 23.91
CA THR A 5 -22.21 27.79 24.25
C THR A 5 -22.24 26.96 22.97
N VAL A 6 -21.45 25.90 22.95
CA VAL A 6 -21.45 24.88 21.92
C VAL A 6 -21.96 23.56 22.48
N GLU A 7 -22.65 22.80 21.64
CA GLU A 7 -23.21 21.49 21.99
C GLU A 7 -22.80 20.45 20.95
N GLY A 8 -22.60 19.21 21.39
CA GLY A 8 -22.29 18.11 20.50
C GLY A 8 -22.31 16.79 21.24
N THR A 9 -21.74 15.77 20.65
CA THR A 9 -21.64 14.42 21.21
C THR A 9 -20.20 14.01 21.42
N LEU A 10 -19.99 12.98 22.22
CA LEU A 10 -18.67 12.39 22.45
C LEU A 10 -17.98 11.95 21.13
N ALA A 11 -18.78 11.54 20.13
CA ALA A 11 -18.27 11.15 18.81
C ALA A 11 -17.63 12.31 18.04
N ASP A 12 -17.96 13.57 18.38
CA ASP A 12 -17.37 14.76 17.77
C ASP A 12 -15.93 15.01 18.26
N VAL A 13 -15.52 14.35 19.35
CA VAL A 13 -14.25 14.61 20.04
C VAL A 13 -13.39 13.36 20.24
N THR A 14 -13.96 12.15 20.25
CA THR A 14 -13.21 10.90 20.40
C THR A 14 -13.94 9.71 19.77
N ALA A 15 -13.19 8.67 19.42
CA ALA A 15 -13.74 7.39 18.95
C ALA A 15 -14.09 6.42 20.11
N ARG A 16 -13.89 6.83 21.36
CA ARG A 16 -14.18 6.03 22.55
C ARG A 16 -15.68 5.88 22.76
N PRO A 17 -16.18 4.70 23.17
CA PRO A 17 -17.58 4.53 23.51
C PRO A 17 -17.93 5.32 24.78
N VAL A 18 -19.16 5.84 24.83
CA VAL A 18 -19.70 6.65 25.94
C VAL A 18 -19.52 5.97 27.31
N SER A 19 -19.62 4.63 27.35
CA SER A 19 -19.46 3.82 28.55
C SER A 19 -18.04 3.80 29.14
N GLU A 20 -17.02 4.21 28.39
CA GLU A 20 -15.63 4.24 28.85
C GLU A 20 -15.20 5.59 29.43
N VAL A 21 -16.03 6.63 29.33
CA VAL A 21 -15.73 7.98 29.82
C VAL A 21 -16.24 8.14 31.25
N THR A 22 -15.32 8.40 32.18
CA THR A 22 -15.59 8.62 33.60
C THR A 22 -15.69 10.11 33.95
N SER A 23 -15.05 10.99 33.19
CA SER A 23 -15.06 12.43 33.45
C SER A 23 -14.89 13.27 32.17
N VAL A 24 -15.56 14.43 32.12
CA VAL A 24 -15.36 15.46 31.10
C VAL A 24 -15.14 16.80 31.80
N THR A 25 -13.97 17.40 31.59
CA THR A 25 -13.61 18.71 32.17
C THR A 25 -13.05 19.64 31.10
N ALA A 26 -13.11 20.95 31.32
CA ALA A 26 -12.53 21.93 30.41
C ALA A 26 -11.62 22.90 31.16
N LYS A 27 -10.41 23.12 30.66
CA LYS A 27 -9.48 24.12 31.20
C LYS A 27 -9.46 25.38 30.33
N ALA A 28 -9.36 26.53 30.99
CA ALA A 28 -9.36 27.85 30.36
C ALA A 28 -10.61 28.15 29.51
N ALA A 29 -11.75 27.51 29.82
CA ALA A 29 -13.04 27.80 29.18
C ALA A 29 -13.51 29.25 29.46
N ARG A 30 -13.15 29.80 30.62
CA ARG A 30 -13.52 31.14 31.08
C ARG A 30 -12.35 31.83 31.79
N PRO A 31 -11.29 32.28 31.09
CA PRO A 31 -10.15 32.90 31.74
C PRO A 31 -10.56 34.21 32.43
N THR A 32 -10.05 34.43 33.64
CA THR A 32 -10.29 35.67 34.39
C THR A 32 -9.25 36.72 34.02
N PRO A 33 -9.64 37.92 33.58
CA PRO A 33 -8.70 39.01 33.36
C PRO A 33 -8.10 39.48 34.70
N VAL A 34 -6.78 39.63 34.77
CA VAL A 34 -6.09 40.28 35.90
C VAL A 34 -5.14 41.36 35.39
N ALA A 35 -4.71 42.25 36.28
CA ALA A 35 -3.67 43.22 35.98
C ALA A 35 -2.36 42.48 35.65
N GLY A 36 -2.06 42.32 34.35
CA GLY A 36 -0.88 41.61 33.85
C GLY A 36 -1.17 40.49 32.83
N GLY A 37 -2.43 40.15 32.55
CA GLY A 37 -2.78 39.15 31.53
C GLY A 37 -4.05 38.35 31.84
N LEU A 38 -4.19 37.20 31.19
CA LEU A 38 -5.23 36.21 31.47
C LEU A 38 -4.65 35.12 32.38
N ILE A 39 -5.28 34.84 33.52
CA ILE A 39 -4.94 33.64 34.31
C ILE A 39 -5.86 32.51 33.85
N THR A 40 -5.28 31.36 33.49
CA THR A 40 -6.06 30.15 33.22
C THR A 40 -6.76 29.69 34.49
N THR A 41 -8.07 29.48 34.43
CA THR A 41 -8.84 28.94 35.55
C THR A 41 -8.54 27.47 35.80
N GLU A 42 -8.84 27.00 37.01
CA GLU A 42 -8.92 25.56 37.30
C GLU A 42 -9.86 24.86 36.29
N PRO A 43 -9.63 23.57 35.97
CA PRO A 43 -10.55 22.80 35.15
C PRO A 43 -11.97 22.88 35.71
N VAL A 44 -12.94 23.17 34.85
CA VAL A 44 -14.36 23.20 35.20
C VAL A 44 -15.02 21.93 34.69
N HIS A 45 -15.99 21.40 35.43
CA HIS A 45 -16.84 20.33 34.94
C HIS A 45 -17.67 20.81 33.74
N VAL A 46 -17.75 19.95 32.73
CA VAL A 46 -18.57 20.17 31.53
C VAL A 46 -19.87 19.41 31.71
N ASP A 47 -20.97 19.98 31.21
CA ASP A 47 -22.27 19.31 31.21
C ASP A 47 -22.19 18.13 30.23
N TYR A 48 -22.08 16.91 30.76
CA TYR A 48 -21.91 15.67 30.02
C TYR A 48 -22.97 14.64 30.43
N SER A 49 -23.66 14.10 29.43
CA SER A 49 -24.63 13.01 29.62
C SER A 49 -23.97 11.67 29.30
N ALA A 50 -23.72 10.86 30.33
CA ALA A 50 -23.20 9.50 30.17
C ALA A 50 -24.17 8.52 29.47
N GLU A 51 -25.44 8.90 29.29
CA GLU A 51 -26.43 8.08 28.58
C GLU A 51 -26.45 8.37 27.07
N SER A 52 -26.37 9.66 26.70
CA SER A 52 -26.45 10.09 25.29
C SER A 52 -25.10 10.43 24.67
N GLY A 53 -24.05 10.58 25.49
CA GLY A 53 -22.77 11.14 25.08
C GLY A 53 -22.78 12.64 24.82
N THR A 54 -23.89 13.34 25.10
CA THR A 54 -24.02 14.79 24.83
C THR A 54 -23.08 15.60 25.71
N ILE A 55 -22.38 16.56 25.11
CA ILE A 55 -21.46 17.50 25.78
C ILE A 55 -21.95 18.92 25.48
N ARG A 56 -22.19 19.71 26.51
CA ARG A 56 -22.47 21.15 26.39
C ARG A 56 -21.41 21.97 27.10
N LEU A 57 -20.73 22.82 26.34
CA LEU A 57 -19.55 23.56 26.79
C LEU A 57 -19.71 25.05 26.50
N THR A 58 -19.49 25.90 27.51
CA THR A 58 -19.49 27.36 27.34
C THR A 58 -18.06 27.89 27.36
N LEU A 59 -17.65 28.48 26.24
CA LEU A 59 -16.31 28.96 25.97
C LEU A 59 -16.28 30.47 25.82
N THR A 60 -15.15 31.07 26.18
CA THR A 60 -14.88 32.47 25.88
C THR A 60 -14.42 32.62 24.43
N ALA A 61 -15.11 33.45 23.64
CA ALA A 61 -14.81 33.62 22.21
C ALA A 61 -13.34 34.02 21.98
N GLY A 62 -12.66 33.34 21.04
CA GLY A 62 -11.28 33.58 20.66
C GLY A 62 -10.21 33.08 21.65
N VAL A 63 -10.62 32.42 22.75
CA VAL A 63 -9.70 31.83 23.72
C VAL A 63 -9.50 30.36 23.41
N LYS A 64 -8.25 29.93 23.36
CA LYS A 64 -7.90 28.50 23.29
C LYS A 64 -8.12 27.83 24.63
N SER A 65 -9.07 26.90 24.66
CA SER A 65 -9.40 26.06 25.79
C SER A 65 -9.09 24.59 25.45
N TRP A 66 -9.05 23.75 26.48
CA TRP A 66 -8.80 22.32 26.34
C TRP A 66 -9.92 21.53 26.99
N LEU A 67 -10.58 20.67 26.22
CA LEU A 67 -11.53 19.68 26.72
C LEU A 67 -10.77 18.40 27.05
N TYR A 68 -10.88 17.94 28.29
CA TYR A 68 -10.28 16.69 28.78
C TYR A 68 -11.37 15.64 28.94
N LEU A 69 -11.10 14.44 28.41
CA LEU A 69 -11.93 13.26 28.54
C LEU A 69 -11.13 12.22 29.29
N ASP A 70 -11.59 11.80 30.47
CA ASP A 70 -10.92 10.79 31.28
C ASP A 70 -11.73 9.50 31.26
N GLY A 71 -11.03 8.37 31.28
CA GLY A 71 -11.59 7.05 31.48
C GLY A 71 -10.64 6.14 32.25
N ASP A 72 -11.03 4.89 32.49
CA ASP A 72 -10.22 3.96 33.30
C ASP A 72 -8.89 3.63 32.60
N GLY A 73 -7.82 4.29 33.07
CA GLY A 73 -6.45 4.11 32.57
C GLY A 73 -6.11 4.91 31.31
N TRP A 74 -6.94 5.88 30.91
CA TRP A 74 -6.66 6.75 29.75
C TRP A 74 -7.21 8.17 29.95
N SER A 75 -6.64 9.12 29.19
CA SER A 75 -7.09 10.51 29.13
C SER A 75 -6.84 11.08 27.74
N ASP A 76 -7.85 11.72 27.13
CA ASP A 76 -7.71 12.49 25.89
C ASP A 76 -7.80 13.99 26.19
N SER A 77 -7.09 14.81 25.39
CA SER A 77 -7.18 16.27 25.46
C SER A 77 -7.41 16.86 24.07
N VAL A 78 -8.52 17.58 23.90
CA VAL A 78 -8.96 18.14 22.62
C VAL A 78 -8.92 19.67 22.69
N PRO A 79 -8.19 20.36 21.80
CA PRO A 79 -8.18 21.81 21.79
C PRO A 79 -9.49 22.34 21.20
N VAL A 80 -10.07 23.37 21.81
CA VAL A 80 -11.29 24.02 21.33
C VAL A 80 -11.13 25.55 21.36
N ILE A 81 -11.61 26.22 20.30
CA ILE A 81 -11.69 27.70 20.22
C ILE A 81 -13.08 28.05 19.69
N ALA A 82 -13.93 28.68 20.49
CA ALA A 82 -15.21 29.18 20.01
C ALA A 82 -15.05 30.54 19.31
N ALA A 83 -15.81 30.76 18.24
CA ALA A 83 -15.95 32.04 17.55
C ALA A 83 -17.43 32.40 17.37
N ALA A 84 -17.73 33.69 17.21
CA ALA A 84 -19.12 34.16 17.11
C ALA A 84 -19.86 33.45 15.97
N GLY A 85 -21.06 32.94 16.27
CA GLY A 85 -21.90 32.20 15.32
C GLY A 85 -21.79 30.67 15.42
N MET A 86 -20.80 30.13 16.13
CA MET A 86 -20.71 28.69 16.39
C MET A 86 -21.77 28.24 17.39
N THR A 87 -22.38 27.09 17.10
CA THR A 87 -23.35 26.41 17.98
C THR A 87 -22.98 24.96 18.26
N GLU A 88 -22.10 24.37 17.44
CA GLU A 88 -21.76 22.96 17.53
C GLU A 88 -20.33 22.74 18.09
N LEU A 89 -20.14 21.67 18.87
CA LEU A 89 -18.85 21.37 19.52
C LEU A 89 -17.75 21.08 18.49
N TRP A 90 -18.08 20.36 17.42
CA TRP A 90 -17.11 20.04 16.36
C TRP A 90 -16.56 21.30 15.65
N GLU A 91 -17.35 22.38 15.55
CA GLU A 91 -16.91 23.65 14.98
C GLU A 91 -15.79 24.26 15.83
N ALA A 92 -15.96 24.23 17.16
CA ALA A 92 -14.96 24.72 18.11
C ALA A 92 -13.70 23.84 18.13
N VAL A 93 -13.84 22.51 17.98
CA VAL A 93 -12.72 21.56 17.88
C VAL A 93 -11.88 21.85 16.64
N ILE A 94 -12.51 21.92 15.46
CA ILE A 94 -11.79 22.21 14.20
C ILE A 94 -11.08 23.55 14.29
N ASN A 95 -11.74 24.57 14.84
CA ASN A 95 -11.13 25.88 15.03
C ASN A 95 -9.95 25.86 16.02
N GLY A 96 -9.96 24.94 17.00
CA GLY A 96 -8.87 24.73 17.96
C GLY A 96 -7.63 24.03 17.39
N LEU A 97 -7.75 23.36 16.23
CA LEU A 97 -6.70 22.51 15.64
C LEU A 97 -5.60 23.26 14.87
N ASN A 98 -5.55 24.60 14.92
CA ASN A 98 -4.48 25.41 14.28
C ASN A 98 -4.27 25.08 12.79
N PHE A 99 -5.36 24.94 12.03
CA PHE A 99 -5.24 24.90 10.57
C PHE A 99 -4.76 26.26 10.03
N PRO A 100 -3.86 26.29 9.03
CA PRO A 100 -3.14 27.50 8.63
C PRO A 100 -3.96 28.58 7.91
N THR A 101 -5.30 28.47 7.80
CA THR A 101 -6.15 29.48 7.16
C THR A 101 -7.55 29.57 7.76
N ASP A 102 -8.18 30.73 7.54
CA ASP A 102 -9.48 31.16 8.06
C ASP A 102 -10.61 30.18 7.69
N ILE A 103 -11.32 29.65 8.69
CA ILE A 103 -12.29 28.54 8.56
C ILE A 103 -13.46 28.87 7.61
N GLY A 104 -13.71 30.16 7.34
CA GLY A 104 -14.70 30.63 6.38
C GLY A 104 -14.43 30.18 4.94
N GLU A 105 -13.17 30.03 4.53
CA GLU A 105 -12.82 29.45 3.21
C GLU A 105 -13.10 27.95 3.18
N TYR A 106 -12.88 27.24 4.28
CA TYR A 106 -13.06 25.79 4.33
C TYR A 106 -14.53 25.37 4.34
N LEU A 107 -15.40 26.14 5.03
CA LEU A 107 -16.85 25.93 4.96
C LEU A 107 -17.39 26.22 3.55
N GLY A 108 -16.87 27.25 2.88
CA GLY A 108 -17.17 27.51 1.46
C GLY A 108 -16.74 26.37 0.54
N ILE A 109 -15.58 25.74 0.80
CA ILE A 109 -15.11 24.58 0.05
C ILE A 109 -15.95 23.34 0.35
N LYS A 110 -16.33 23.08 1.61
CA LYS A 110 -17.19 21.94 1.98
C LYS A 110 -18.56 22.04 1.29
N ASP A 111 -19.18 23.21 1.31
CA ASP A 111 -20.47 23.43 0.65
C ASP A 111 -20.34 23.35 -0.87
N THR A 112 -19.23 23.83 -1.43
CA THR A 112 -18.94 23.71 -2.87
C THR A 112 -18.69 22.27 -3.28
N VAL A 113 -17.93 21.50 -2.49
CA VAL A 113 -17.63 20.09 -2.76
C VAL A 113 -18.86 19.22 -2.57
N ASN A 114 -19.63 19.42 -1.51
CA ASN A 114 -20.90 18.70 -1.29
C ASN A 114 -21.89 19.02 -2.40
N SER A 115 -22.05 20.30 -2.78
CA SER A 115 -22.92 20.68 -3.89
C SER A 115 -22.45 20.10 -5.22
N ALA A 116 -21.14 20.07 -5.48
CA ALA A 116 -20.57 19.48 -6.68
C ALA A 116 -20.72 17.95 -6.71
N LEU A 117 -20.57 17.29 -5.56
CA LEU A 117 -20.72 15.85 -5.40
C LEU A 117 -22.19 15.43 -5.52
N GLU A 118 -23.11 16.13 -4.86
CA GLU A 118 -24.55 15.92 -4.99
C GLU A 118 -25.01 16.16 -6.42
N LYS A 119 -24.52 17.23 -7.07
CA LYS A 119 -24.78 17.48 -8.50
C LYS A 119 -24.23 16.36 -9.38
N LYS A 120 -23.03 15.84 -9.10
CA LYS A 120 -22.44 14.73 -9.86
C LYS A 120 -23.14 13.40 -9.61
N ILE A 121 -23.57 13.12 -8.38
CA ILE A 121 -24.37 11.95 -8.03
C ILE A 121 -25.75 12.05 -8.69
N ALA A 122 -26.38 13.23 -8.70
CA ALA A 122 -27.62 13.47 -9.42
C ALA A 122 -27.43 13.35 -10.95
N GLU A 123 -26.32 13.85 -11.51
CA GLU A 123 -25.97 13.64 -12.93
C GLU A 123 -25.72 12.15 -13.23
N ILE A 124 -25.02 11.41 -12.39
CA ILE A 124 -24.76 9.98 -12.57
C ILE A 124 -26.06 9.19 -12.42
N GLY A 125 -26.90 9.50 -11.43
CA GLY A 125 -28.21 8.88 -11.24
C GLY A 125 -29.19 9.20 -12.39
N ALA A 126 -29.12 10.41 -12.95
CA ALA A 126 -29.91 10.80 -14.11
C ALA A 126 -29.41 10.13 -15.41
N ASN A 127 -28.10 9.92 -15.55
CA ASN A 127 -27.48 9.40 -16.78
C ASN A 127 -27.23 7.88 -16.78
N TYR A 128 -27.13 7.23 -15.62
CA TYR A 128 -26.82 5.80 -15.45
C TYR A 128 -27.59 5.15 -14.30
N PRO A 129 -28.93 5.05 -14.39
CA PRO A 129 -29.74 4.31 -13.44
C PRO A 129 -29.50 2.80 -13.58
N PHE A 130 -28.64 2.22 -12.72
CA PHE A 130 -28.41 0.77 -12.66
C PHE A 130 -29.69 -0.03 -12.32
N ASP A 131 -30.66 0.61 -11.68
CA ASP A 131 -32.01 0.11 -11.39
C ASP A 131 -32.89 -0.05 -12.66
N LYS A 132 -32.56 0.62 -13.77
CA LYS A 132 -33.30 0.45 -15.04
C LYS A 132 -32.79 -0.69 -15.91
N TRP A 133 -31.64 -1.29 -15.60
CA TRP A 133 -31.11 -2.36 -16.43
C TRP A 133 -31.76 -3.72 -16.15
N PHE A 134 -32.29 -3.96 -14.95
CA PHE A 134 -33.04 -5.17 -14.61
C PHE A 134 -34.54 -4.84 -14.49
N ARG A 135 -35.35 -5.38 -15.41
CA ARG A 135 -36.77 -5.03 -15.54
C ARG A 135 -37.74 -5.98 -14.83
N GLY A 136 -37.21 -7.05 -14.22
CA GLY A 136 -38.03 -8.08 -13.60
C GLY A 136 -38.79 -8.92 -14.64
N ASN A 137 -39.94 -9.47 -14.25
CA ASN A 137 -40.76 -10.31 -15.15
C ASN A 137 -41.53 -9.46 -16.15
N LEU A 138 -41.57 -9.88 -17.42
CA LEU A 138 -42.46 -9.27 -18.42
C LEU A 138 -43.93 -9.47 -18.01
N GLU A 139 -44.67 -8.37 -17.90
CA GLU A 139 -46.06 -8.37 -17.43
C GLU A 139 -47.02 -9.13 -18.37
N VAL A 140 -48.15 -9.57 -17.82
CA VAL A 140 -49.19 -10.27 -18.57
C VAL A 140 -49.84 -9.33 -19.58
N GLY A 141 -49.87 -9.73 -20.85
CA GLY A 141 -50.50 -8.96 -21.92
C GLY A 141 -49.59 -7.91 -22.59
N VAL A 142 -48.37 -7.71 -22.10
CA VAL A 142 -47.36 -6.87 -22.78
C VAL A 142 -46.71 -7.67 -23.91
N SER A 143 -46.74 -7.11 -25.12
CA SER A 143 -46.06 -7.71 -26.25
C SER A 143 -44.59 -7.30 -26.27
N VAL A 144 -43.68 -8.26 -26.48
CA VAL A 144 -42.26 -7.97 -26.72
C VAL A 144 -42.08 -7.09 -27.96
N ASP A 145 -43.02 -7.10 -28.89
CA ASP A 145 -42.96 -6.25 -30.09
C ASP A 145 -43.20 -4.77 -29.78
N GLU A 146 -43.77 -4.45 -28.61
CA GLU A 146 -44.03 -3.09 -28.12
C GLU A 146 -42.83 -2.50 -27.36
N LEU A 147 -41.81 -3.32 -27.05
CA LEU A 147 -40.61 -2.90 -26.31
C LEU A 147 -39.62 -2.13 -27.21
N VAL A 148 -40.05 -0.98 -27.74
CA VAL A 148 -39.36 -0.23 -28.83
C VAL A 148 -38.80 1.15 -28.44
N PHE A 149 -38.97 1.57 -27.19
CA PHE A 149 -38.56 2.89 -26.70
C PHE A 149 -37.38 2.78 -25.73
N GLU A 150 -36.71 3.91 -25.48
CA GLU A 150 -35.58 4.00 -24.54
C GLU A 150 -35.95 3.50 -23.15
N GLU A 151 -37.16 3.82 -22.68
CA GLU A 151 -37.70 3.38 -21.41
C GLU A 151 -37.92 1.86 -21.29
N HIS A 152 -37.88 1.12 -22.40
CA HIS A 152 -37.98 -0.35 -22.42
C HIS A 152 -36.61 -1.05 -22.36
N ALA A 153 -35.50 -0.30 -22.47
CA ALA A 153 -34.16 -0.87 -22.47
C ALA A 153 -33.82 -1.54 -21.13
N GLY A 154 -33.24 -2.74 -21.20
CA GLY A 154 -32.90 -3.55 -20.03
C GLY A 154 -33.11 -5.05 -20.26
N VAL A 155 -32.98 -5.84 -19.21
CA VAL A 155 -33.12 -7.29 -19.20
C VAL A 155 -34.44 -7.68 -18.53
N TRP A 156 -35.29 -8.38 -19.27
CA TRP A 156 -36.58 -8.88 -18.83
C TRP A 156 -36.51 -10.40 -18.62
N ALA A 157 -37.06 -10.88 -17.51
CA ALA A 157 -37.25 -12.30 -17.26
C ALA A 157 -38.59 -12.76 -17.87
N LEU A 158 -38.57 -13.86 -18.62
CA LEU A 158 -39.77 -14.46 -19.21
C LEU A 158 -39.94 -15.90 -18.75
N THR A 159 -41.18 -16.30 -18.53
CA THR A 159 -41.58 -17.70 -18.37
C THR A 159 -41.80 -18.36 -19.73
N ALA A 160 -41.77 -19.69 -19.78
CA ALA A 160 -42.04 -20.44 -21.02
C ALA A 160 -43.36 -20.06 -21.68
N GLY A 161 -44.44 -19.88 -20.89
CA GLY A 161 -45.73 -19.42 -21.41
C GLY A 161 -45.66 -17.99 -21.97
N ARG A 162 -44.92 -17.08 -21.33
CA ARG A 162 -44.72 -15.72 -21.83
C ARG A 162 -43.90 -15.70 -23.12
N ALA A 163 -42.87 -16.52 -23.22
CA ALA A 163 -42.08 -16.67 -24.44
C ALA A 163 -42.96 -17.22 -25.58
N GLN A 164 -43.85 -18.18 -25.30
CA GLN A 164 -44.82 -18.70 -26.25
C GLN A 164 -45.84 -17.65 -26.70
N ASP A 165 -46.48 -16.95 -25.75
CA ASP A 165 -47.46 -15.88 -26.02
C ASP A 165 -46.86 -14.79 -26.93
N ASN A 166 -45.55 -14.55 -26.77
CA ASN A 166 -44.78 -13.56 -27.52
C ASN A 166 -44.10 -14.12 -28.77
N SER A 167 -44.41 -15.36 -29.18
CA SER A 167 -43.84 -16.01 -30.36
C SER A 167 -42.31 -15.96 -30.42
N LEU A 168 -41.65 -16.11 -29.27
CA LEU A 168 -40.20 -16.16 -29.21
C LEU A 168 -39.68 -17.46 -29.83
N PRO A 169 -38.45 -17.48 -30.39
CA PRO A 169 -37.91 -18.64 -31.11
C PRO A 169 -37.82 -19.94 -30.31
N ALA A 170 -37.83 -19.85 -28.98
CA ALA A 170 -37.95 -20.99 -28.07
C ALA A 170 -38.92 -20.63 -26.94
N ALA A 171 -39.95 -21.45 -26.75
CA ALA A 171 -40.93 -21.32 -25.67
C ALA A 171 -40.37 -21.88 -24.35
N ASP A 172 -39.47 -21.15 -23.73
CA ASP A 172 -38.70 -21.57 -22.55
C ASP A 172 -38.57 -20.42 -21.54
N TYR A 173 -38.12 -20.71 -20.32
CA TYR A 173 -37.70 -19.68 -19.38
C TYR A 173 -36.41 -19.04 -19.89
N GLY A 174 -36.24 -17.73 -19.71
CA GLY A 174 -35.06 -17.05 -20.24
C GLY A 174 -35.02 -15.56 -20.02
N ALA A 175 -33.96 -14.95 -20.53
CA ALA A 175 -33.74 -13.51 -20.51
C ALA A 175 -33.99 -12.91 -21.89
N LEU A 176 -34.81 -11.86 -21.95
CA LEU A 176 -34.94 -10.98 -23.11
C LEU A 176 -34.21 -9.68 -22.82
N THR A 177 -33.10 -9.45 -23.52
CA THR A 177 -32.38 -8.17 -23.46
C THR A 177 -32.90 -7.23 -24.55
N VAL A 178 -33.35 -6.04 -24.14
CA VAL A 178 -33.77 -4.96 -25.04
C VAL A 178 -32.70 -3.87 -24.99
N LYS A 179 -32.06 -3.57 -26.12
CA LYS A 179 -31.10 -2.47 -26.26
C LYS A 179 -31.67 -1.42 -27.19
N TRP A 180 -31.91 -0.23 -26.65
CA TRP A 180 -32.25 0.94 -27.45
C TRP A 180 -30.96 1.67 -27.84
N VAL A 181 -30.79 1.97 -29.12
CA VAL A 181 -29.61 2.67 -29.63
C VAL A 181 -30.02 4.05 -30.11
N ALA A 182 -29.56 5.07 -29.39
CA ALA A 182 -29.70 6.47 -29.77
C ALA A 182 -28.93 6.73 -31.07
N SER A 183 -29.61 7.31 -32.06
CA SER A 183 -28.99 7.81 -33.29
C SER A 183 -29.67 9.11 -33.68
N THR A 184 -28.89 10.09 -34.13
CA THR A 184 -29.38 11.41 -34.57
C THR A 184 -30.22 11.35 -35.85
N SER A 185 -30.17 10.25 -36.61
CA SER A 185 -30.87 10.12 -37.89
C SER A 185 -31.89 8.97 -37.94
N SER A 186 -31.72 7.90 -37.17
CA SER A 186 -32.68 6.78 -37.10
C SER A 186 -32.41 5.89 -35.88
N PRO A 187 -33.07 6.12 -34.73
CA PRO A 187 -32.94 5.23 -33.58
C PRO A 187 -33.43 3.82 -33.95
N TYR A 188 -32.87 2.81 -33.30
CA TYR A 188 -33.28 1.42 -33.50
C TYR A 188 -33.19 0.63 -32.19
N VAL A 189 -33.97 -0.43 -32.12
CA VAL A 189 -33.98 -1.35 -30.98
C VAL A 189 -33.49 -2.71 -31.41
N VAL A 190 -32.66 -3.30 -30.57
CA VAL A 190 -32.19 -4.68 -30.69
C VAL A 190 -32.80 -5.49 -29.56
N GLN A 191 -33.35 -6.65 -29.90
CA GLN A 191 -33.77 -7.64 -28.93
C GLN A 191 -32.93 -8.88 -29.05
N THR A 192 -32.55 -9.42 -27.90
CA THR A 192 -31.80 -10.66 -27.77
C THR A 192 -32.54 -11.60 -26.82
N TRP A 193 -32.89 -12.80 -27.27
CA TRP A 193 -33.56 -13.84 -26.49
C TRP A 193 -32.59 -14.98 -26.14
N GLU A 194 -32.47 -15.26 -24.84
CA GLU A 194 -31.55 -16.27 -24.28
C GLU A 194 -32.35 -17.22 -23.35
N PRO A 195 -32.93 -18.30 -23.91
CA PRO A 195 -33.59 -19.33 -23.12
C PRO A 195 -32.58 -20.16 -22.30
N VAL A 196 -33.02 -20.63 -21.13
CA VAL A 196 -32.19 -21.34 -20.16
C VAL A 196 -31.98 -22.80 -20.56
N SER A 197 -33.03 -23.49 -21.01
CA SER A 197 -33.00 -24.94 -21.23
C SER A 197 -32.74 -25.30 -22.70
N THR A 198 -33.06 -24.39 -23.61
CA THR A 198 -32.89 -24.55 -25.06
C THR A 198 -31.58 -23.90 -25.50
N PRO A 199 -30.54 -24.65 -25.91
CA PRO A 199 -29.28 -24.04 -26.33
C PRO A 199 -29.49 -23.12 -27.54
N GLY A 200 -29.21 -21.84 -27.35
CA GLY A 200 -29.29 -20.84 -28.41
C GLY A 200 -29.44 -19.44 -27.87
N CYS A 201 -29.13 -18.47 -28.72
CA CYS A 201 -29.43 -17.08 -28.54
C CYS A 201 -30.14 -16.64 -29.83
N TRP A 202 -31.09 -15.70 -29.78
CA TRP A 202 -31.73 -15.17 -31.00
C TRP A 202 -31.75 -13.66 -30.95
N ARG A 203 -31.57 -13.03 -32.10
CA ARG A 203 -31.56 -11.59 -32.23
C ARG A 203 -32.52 -11.11 -33.31
N ARG A 204 -33.17 -9.98 -33.06
CA ARG A 204 -33.88 -9.19 -34.07
C ARG A 204 -33.69 -7.70 -33.84
N VAL A 205 -33.98 -6.90 -34.87
CA VAL A 205 -33.81 -5.45 -34.86
C VAL A 205 -35.05 -4.78 -35.43
N GLN A 206 -35.42 -3.64 -34.88
CA GLN A 206 -36.44 -2.75 -35.46
C GLN A 206 -35.88 -1.33 -35.54
N LYS A 207 -35.92 -0.74 -36.73
CA LYS A 207 -35.61 0.68 -36.94
C LYS A 207 -36.86 1.52 -36.66
N ALA A 208 -36.68 2.75 -36.21
CA ALA A 208 -37.79 3.68 -35.97
C ALA A 208 -38.73 3.78 -37.18
N GLY A 209 -40.03 3.52 -36.98
CA GLY A 209 -41.05 3.54 -38.02
C GLY A 209 -41.09 2.30 -38.95
N GLY A 210 -40.21 1.32 -38.75
CA GLY A 210 -40.20 0.04 -39.48
C GLY A 210 -40.82 -1.11 -38.68
N GLY A 211 -41.00 -2.27 -39.32
CA GLY A 211 -41.34 -3.53 -38.64
C GLY A 211 -40.11 -4.25 -38.07
N TRP A 212 -40.33 -5.20 -37.16
CA TRP A 212 -39.27 -6.09 -36.67
C TRP A 212 -38.71 -6.95 -37.80
N THR A 213 -37.39 -7.12 -37.85
CA THR A 213 -36.80 -8.21 -38.62
C THR A 213 -37.24 -9.55 -38.03
N PRO A 214 -37.27 -10.64 -38.82
CA PRO A 214 -37.43 -11.98 -38.26
C PRO A 214 -36.38 -12.24 -37.17
N TRP A 215 -36.74 -13.08 -36.19
CA TRP A 215 -35.76 -13.61 -35.27
C TRP A 215 -34.72 -14.42 -36.03
N THR A 216 -33.47 -14.03 -35.88
CA THR A 216 -32.33 -14.78 -36.40
C THR A 216 -31.68 -15.50 -35.25
N ALA A 217 -31.37 -16.79 -35.41
CA ALA A 217 -30.54 -17.46 -34.42
C ALA A 217 -29.22 -16.69 -34.30
N GLY A 218 -28.96 -16.18 -33.10
CA GLY A 218 -27.74 -15.58 -32.60
C GLY A 218 -26.56 -16.55 -32.57
N ASN A 219 -26.57 -17.59 -33.41
CA ASN A 219 -25.37 -18.27 -33.89
C ASN A 219 -24.56 -17.38 -34.87
N THR A 220 -24.76 -16.07 -34.82
CA THR A 220 -24.14 -15.07 -35.70
C THR A 220 -23.61 -13.83 -34.98
N ASP A 221 -23.69 -13.75 -33.64
CA ASP A 221 -22.56 -13.16 -32.93
C ASP A 221 -21.52 -14.28 -32.92
N LYS A 222 -20.75 -14.34 -34.01
CA LYS A 222 -19.65 -15.27 -34.23
C LYS A 222 -18.51 -15.06 -33.20
N TRP A 223 -18.80 -14.44 -32.06
CA TRP A 223 -17.84 -14.21 -31.00
C TRP A 223 -17.40 -15.51 -30.34
N PHE A 224 -18.15 -16.60 -30.40
CA PHE A 224 -17.64 -17.94 -30.06
C PHE A 224 -17.67 -18.82 -31.31
N ARG A 225 -16.48 -19.24 -31.75
CA ARG A 225 -16.25 -19.89 -33.04
C ARG A 225 -16.16 -21.40 -32.97
N GLY A 226 -16.20 -21.95 -31.75
CA GLY A 226 -15.92 -23.37 -31.52
C GLY A 226 -14.45 -23.69 -31.77
N ASN A 227 -14.15 -24.95 -32.10
CA ASN A 227 -12.79 -25.39 -32.36
C ASN A 227 -12.27 -24.83 -33.69
N LEU A 228 -11.02 -24.37 -33.70
CA LEU A 228 -10.34 -24.03 -34.96
C LEU A 228 -10.23 -25.29 -35.85
N GLU A 229 -10.71 -25.18 -37.09
CA GLU A 229 -10.76 -26.30 -38.03
C GLU A 229 -9.37 -26.82 -38.40
N VAL A 230 -9.31 -28.10 -38.79
CA VAL A 230 -8.06 -28.74 -39.21
C VAL A 230 -7.54 -28.10 -40.50
N GLY A 231 -6.28 -27.66 -40.48
CA GLY A 231 -5.63 -27.06 -41.64
C GLY A 231 -5.84 -25.55 -41.79
N VAL A 232 -6.64 -24.91 -40.93
CA VAL A 232 -6.77 -23.44 -40.89
C VAL A 232 -5.65 -22.85 -40.06
N SER A 233 -4.94 -21.88 -40.64
CA SER A 233 -3.89 -21.14 -39.94
C SER A 233 -4.48 -19.98 -39.16
N VAL A 234 -4.04 -19.78 -37.91
CA VAL A 234 -4.36 -18.59 -37.12
C VAL A 234 -3.88 -17.31 -37.79
N ASP A 235 -2.85 -17.38 -38.65
CA ASP A 235 -2.34 -16.23 -39.39
C ASP A 235 -3.31 -15.78 -40.50
N GLU A 236 -4.26 -16.62 -40.91
CA GLU A 236 -5.29 -16.34 -41.92
C GLU A 236 -6.55 -15.68 -41.31
N LEU A 237 -6.65 -15.63 -39.97
CA LEU A 237 -7.79 -15.06 -39.24
C LEU A 237 -7.74 -13.52 -39.22
N VAL A 238 -7.77 -12.89 -40.40
CA VAL A 238 -7.46 -11.46 -40.60
C VAL A 238 -8.65 -10.57 -41.03
N PHE A 239 -9.84 -11.15 -41.16
CA PHE A 239 -11.02 -10.45 -41.67
C PHE A 239 -12.12 -10.33 -40.60
N GLU A 240 -13.10 -9.46 -40.83
CA GLU A 240 -14.22 -9.23 -39.92
C GLU A 240 -14.99 -10.54 -39.65
N GLU A 241 -15.17 -11.36 -40.68
CA GLU A 241 -15.81 -12.66 -40.57
C GLU A 241 -15.01 -13.70 -39.79
N HIS A 242 -13.79 -13.40 -39.34
CA HIS A 242 -12.97 -14.23 -38.45
C HIS A 242 -13.00 -13.77 -36.98
N ALA A 243 -13.57 -12.60 -36.68
CA ALA A 243 -13.61 -12.04 -35.34
C ALA A 243 -14.40 -12.93 -34.36
N GLY A 244 -13.80 -13.29 -33.24
CA GLY A 244 -14.36 -14.18 -32.23
C GLY A 244 -13.31 -15.00 -31.50
N VAL A 245 -13.78 -15.82 -30.59
CA VAL A 245 -13.03 -16.69 -29.70
C VAL A 245 -13.05 -18.10 -30.26
N TRP A 246 -11.89 -18.60 -30.60
CA TRP A 246 -11.65 -19.94 -31.12
C TRP A 246 -11.08 -20.80 -30.00
N ALA A 247 -11.62 -21.99 -29.81
CA ALA A 247 -11.03 -23.01 -28.96
C ALA A 247 -9.94 -23.74 -29.72
N LEU A 248 -8.77 -23.92 -29.10
CA LEU A 248 -7.67 -24.69 -29.68
C LEU A 248 -7.26 -25.81 -28.72
N THR A 249 -6.94 -26.96 -29.29
CA THR A 249 -6.25 -28.05 -28.59
C THR A 249 -4.74 -27.77 -28.53
N ALA A 250 -4.02 -28.44 -27.63
CA ALA A 250 -2.57 -28.32 -27.55
C ALA A 250 -1.85 -28.59 -28.88
N GLY A 251 -2.28 -29.64 -29.61
CA GLY A 251 -1.76 -29.93 -30.95
C GLY A 251 -2.07 -28.82 -31.97
N ARG A 252 -3.27 -28.23 -31.91
CA ARG A 252 -3.63 -27.10 -32.80
C ARG A 252 -2.84 -25.84 -32.48
N ALA A 253 -2.62 -25.55 -31.20
CA ALA A 253 -1.77 -24.44 -30.77
C ALA A 253 -0.33 -24.64 -31.24
N GLN A 254 0.19 -25.87 -31.20
CA GLN A 254 1.51 -26.23 -31.71
C GLN A 254 1.60 -26.09 -33.24
N ASP A 255 0.64 -26.65 -33.99
CA ASP A 255 0.57 -26.56 -35.46
C ASP A 255 0.54 -25.10 -35.93
N ASN A 256 -0.07 -24.22 -35.11
CA ASN A 256 -0.20 -22.79 -35.37
C ASN A 256 0.92 -21.94 -34.74
N SER A 257 1.96 -22.57 -34.21
CA SER A 257 3.12 -21.89 -33.60
C SER A 257 2.73 -20.85 -32.54
N LEU A 258 1.70 -21.15 -31.73
CA LEU A 258 1.31 -20.28 -30.63
C LEU A 258 2.35 -20.29 -29.51
N PRO A 259 2.49 -19.21 -28.72
CA PRO A 259 3.53 -19.09 -27.68
C PRO A 259 3.53 -20.17 -26.60
N ALA A 260 2.41 -20.89 -26.44
CA ALA A 260 2.30 -22.08 -25.61
C ALA A 260 1.46 -23.15 -26.34
N ALA A 261 2.03 -24.34 -26.51
CA ALA A 261 1.37 -25.50 -27.10
C ALA A 261 0.44 -26.18 -26.08
N ASP A 262 -0.67 -25.53 -25.78
CA ASP A 262 -1.63 -25.92 -24.73
C ASP A 262 -3.06 -25.77 -25.23
N TYR A 263 -4.02 -26.35 -24.50
CA TYR A 263 -5.44 -26.06 -24.72
C TYR A 263 -5.71 -24.61 -24.31
N GLY A 264 -6.55 -23.90 -25.05
CA GLY A 264 -6.77 -22.48 -24.76
C GLY A 264 -7.74 -21.79 -25.69
N ALA A 265 -7.94 -20.50 -25.43
CA ALA A 265 -8.78 -19.62 -26.21
C ALA A 265 -7.94 -18.64 -27.03
N LEU A 266 -8.18 -18.60 -28.34
CA LEU A 266 -7.66 -17.57 -29.23
C LEU A 266 -8.77 -16.57 -29.53
N THR A 267 -8.63 -15.35 -29.02
CA THR A 267 -9.52 -14.24 -29.36
C THR A 267 -8.98 -13.48 -30.56
N VAL A 268 -9.79 -13.38 -31.61
CA VAL A 268 -9.54 -12.58 -32.81
C VAL A 268 -10.46 -11.36 -32.77
N LYS A 269 -9.89 -10.16 -32.75
CA LYS A 269 -10.65 -8.91 -32.79
C LYS A 269 -10.30 -8.13 -34.03
N TRP A 270 -11.26 -8.00 -34.93
CA TRP A 270 -11.17 -7.10 -36.07
C TRP A 270 -11.59 -5.69 -35.64
N VAL A 271 -10.77 -4.69 -35.94
CA VAL A 271 -11.06 -3.29 -35.61
C VAL A 271 -11.30 -2.51 -36.90
N ALA A 272 -12.56 -2.10 -37.07
CA ALA A 272 -12.97 -1.21 -38.14
C ALA A 272 -12.31 0.17 -37.97
N SER A 273 -11.56 0.63 -38.96
CA SER A 273 -11.04 1.98 -39.03
C SER A 273 -11.22 2.49 -40.45
N THR A 274 -11.61 3.76 -40.59
CA THR A 274 -11.86 4.41 -41.89
C THR A 274 -10.60 4.58 -42.74
N SER A 275 -9.40 4.49 -42.15
CA SER A 275 -8.13 4.72 -42.85
C SER A 275 -7.18 3.52 -42.84
N SER A 276 -7.30 2.59 -41.90
CA SER A 276 -6.46 1.37 -41.83
C SER A 276 -7.05 0.36 -40.84
N PRO A 277 -7.87 -0.61 -41.29
CA PRO A 277 -8.33 -1.67 -40.41
C PRO A 277 -7.15 -2.51 -39.92
N TYR A 278 -7.29 -3.10 -38.73
CA TYR A 278 -6.28 -3.99 -38.16
C TYR A 278 -6.94 -5.12 -37.37
N VAL A 279 -6.20 -6.20 -37.18
CA VAL A 279 -6.62 -7.34 -36.38
C VAL A 279 -5.70 -7.51 -35.18
N VAL A 280 -6.31 -7.76 -34.04
CA VAL A 280 -5.64 -8.14 -32.81
C VAL A 280 -5.94 -9.59 -32.54
N GLN A 281 -4.91 -10.35 -32.19
CA GLN A 281 -5.08 -11.70 -31.67
C GLN A 281 -4.54 -11.78 -30.25
N THR A 282 -5.29 -12.47 -29.40
CA THR A 282 -4.95 -12.72 -28.02
C THR A 282 -5.06 -14.22 -27.73
N TRP A 283 -4.00 -14.83 -27.20
CA TRP A 283 -3.91 -16.25 -26.85
C TRP A 283 -3.87 -16.44 -25.34
N GLU A 284 -4.80 -17.24 -24.82
CA GLU A 284 -4.97 -17.55 -23.41
C GLU A 284 -4.98 -19.08 -23.21
N PRO A 285 -3.81 -19.70 -22.97
CA PRO A 285 -3.70 -21.11 -22.63
C PRO A 285 -4.21 -21.40 -21.22
N VAL A 286 -4.82 -22.57 -21.04
CA VAL A 286 -5.49 -23.00 -19.80
C VAL A 286 -4.48 -23.41 -18.73
N SER A 287 -3.46 -24.18 -19.09
CA SER A 287 -2.53 -24.79 -18.13
C SER A 287 -1.24 -23.97 -17.98
N THR A 288 -0.93 -23.11 -18.95
CA THR A 288 0.27 -22.28 -18.98
C THR A 288 -0.07 -20.84 -18.59
N PRO A 289 0.32 -20.33 -17.40
CA PRO A 289 -0.07 -18.99 -16.98
C PRO A 289 0.47 -17.88 -17.92
N GLY A 290 -0.46 -17.16 -18.54
CA GLY A 290 -0.15 -16.00 -19.37
C GLY A 290 -1.25 -15.66 -20.37
N CYS A 291 -1.17 -14.44 -20.89
CA CYS A 291 -1.93 -14.00 -22.04
C CYS A 291 -0.90 -13.49 -23.06
N TRP A 292 -1.08 -13.72 -24.36
CA TRP A 292 -0.17 -13.23 -25.38
C TRP A 292 -0.95 -12.49 -26.44
N ARG A 293 -0.42 -11.38 -26.94
CA ARG A 293 -1.04 -10.57 -27.99
C ARG A 293 -0.11 -10.34 -29.15
N ARG A 294 -0.68 -10.31 -30.35
CA ARG A 294 -0.06 -9.76 -31.56
C ARG A 294 -1.07 -8.96 -32.39
N VAL A 295 -0.57 -8.16 -33.31
CA VAL A 295 -1.38 -7.27 -34.16
C VAL A 295 -0.94 -7.39 -35.61
N GLN A 296 -1.87 -7.30 -36.55
CA GLN A 296 -1.59 -7.14 -37.97
C GLN A 296 -2.39 -5.94 -38.51
N LYS A 297 -1.69 -4.99 -39.11
CA LYS A 297 -2.30 -3.85 -39.82
C LYS A 297 -2.62 -4.25 -41.27
N ALA A 298 -3.63 -3.64 -41.88
CA ALA A 298 -3.97 -3.88 -43.29
C ALA A 298 -2.72 -3.74 -44.19
N GLY A 299 -2.42 -4.80 -44.97
CA GLY A 299 -1.27 -4.86 -45.87
C GLY A 299 0.10 -5.12 -45.21
N GLY A 300 0.16 -5.28 -43.89
CA GLY A 300 1.38 -5.64 -43.14
C GLY A 300 1.42 -7.12 -42.72
N GLY A 301 2.58 -7.58 -42.24
CA GLY A 301 2.72 -8.87 -41.56
C GLY A 301 2.27 -8.79 -40.09
N TRP A 302 2.08 -9.95 -39.46
CA TRP A 302 1.85 -10.06 -38.02
C TRP A 302 3.07 -9.55 -37.23
N THR A 303 2.84 -8.79 -36.16
CA THR A 303 3.89 -8.60 -35.15
C THR A 303 4.21 -9.92 -34.46
N PRO A 304 5.41 -10.07 -33.87
CA PRO A 304 5.67 -11.17 -32.95
C PRO A 304 4.63 -11.21 -31.82
N TRP A 305 4.38 -12.40 -31.29
CA TRP A 305 3.60 -12.55 -30.07
C TRP A 305 4.33 -11.89 -28.89
N THR A 306 3.60 -11.08 -28.12
CA THR A 306 4.07 -10.40 -26.92
C THR A 306 3.23 -10.84 -25.74
N LYS A 307 3.82 -11.25 -24.63
CA LYS A 307 3.04 -11.66 -23.45
C LYS A 307 2.34 -10.44 -22.84
N GLU A 308 1.01 -10.43 -22.79
CA GLU A 308 0.20 -9.42 -22.09
C GLU A 308 0.21 -9.68 -20.58
N GLY A 309 0.31 -8.61 -19.79
CA GLY A 309 0.55 -8.65 -18.35
C GLY A 309 2.01 -8.33 -18.06
N THR A 310 2.32 -7.07 -17.76
CA THR A 310 2.32 -6.64 -16.36
C THR A 310 2.02 -5.14 -16.30
N ALA A 311 0.77 -4.69 -16.53
CA ALA A 311 0.37 -3.30 -16.25
C ALA A 311 -1.01 -3.12 -15.58
N GLY A 312 -1.91 -4.10 -15.66
CA GLY A 312 -3.21 -4.06 -14.96
C GLY A 312 -3.31 -4.98 -13.73
N SER A 313 -2.42 -5.95 -13.57
CA SER A 313 -2.41 -6.90 -12.43
C SER A 313 -1.58 -6.42 -11.24
N GLY A 314 -0.84 -5.31 -11.39
CA GLY A 314 0.05 -4.77 -10.38
C GLY A 314 -0.67 -4.36 -9.11
N ALA A 315 -1.86 -3.75 -9.19
CA ALA A 315 -2.57 -3.26 -8.01
C ALA A 315 -2.98 -4.37 -7.03
N GLY A 316 -3.50 -5.49 -7.53
CA GLY A 316 -3.86 -6.63 -6.68
C GLY A 316 -2.65 -7.35 -6.10
N ALA A 317 -1.61 -7.56 -6.91
CA ALA A 317 -0.35 -8.12 -6.45
C ALA A 317 0.31 -7.22 -5.40
N HIS A 318 0.35 -5.91 -5.65
CA HIS A 318 0.86 -4.89 -4.74
C HIS A 318 0.12 -4.91 -3.42
N ALA A 319 -1.23 -4.87 -3.44
CA ALA A 319 -2.03 -4.90 -2.23
C ALA A 319 -1.73 -6.14 -1.38
N ALA A 320 -1.55 -7.32 -2.00
CA ALA A 320 -1.15 -8.53 -1.31
C ALA A 320 0.26 -8.44 -0.72
N ARG A 321 1.24 -7.87 -1.45
CA ARG A 321 2.62 -7.68 -0.96
C ARG A 321 2.69 -6.65 0.16
N TYR A 322 1.93 -5.56 0.04
CA TYR A 322 1.85 -4.53 1.06
C TYR A 322 1.16 -5.05 2.32
N GLY A 323 0.06 -5.80 2.17
CA GLY A 323 -0.59 -6.49 3.30
C GLY A 323 0.35 -7.45 4.02
N ASP A 324 1.19 -8.15 3.27
CA ASP A 324 2.23 -9.02 3.81
C ASP A 324 3.37 -8.26 4.50
N LEU A 325 3.82 -7.10 3.98
CA LEU A 325 4.74 -6.22 4.70
C LEU A 325 4.12 -5.75 6.02
N VAL A 326 2.86 -5.29 6.01
CA VAL A 326 2.12 -4.87 7.20
C VAL A 326 2.03 -6.01 8.22
N ALA A 327 1.63 -7.21 7.79
CA ALA A 327 1.54 -8.37 8.66
C ALA A 327 2.91 -8.78 9.22
N SER A 328 3.98 -8.66 8.42
CA SER A 328 5.35 -8.93 8.87
C SER A 328 5.84 -7.98 9.96
N ARG A 329 5.23 -6.79 10.08
CA ARG A 329 5.41 -5.83 11.17
C ARG A 329 4.34 -5.93 12.28
N GLY A 330 3.44 -6.91 12.18
CA GLY A 330 2.40 -7.19 13.18
C GLY A 330 1.21 -6.25 13.08
N GLY A 331 1.02 -5.64 11.91
CA GLY A 331 0.10 -4.53 11.68
C GLY A 331 0.86 -3.26 11.33
N ARG A 332 0.10 -2.16 11.20
CA ARG A 332 0.68 -0.82 11.06
C ARG A 332 1.42 -0.42 12.33
N ILE A 333 2.46 0.41 12.18
CA ILE A 333 3.27 0.88 13.30
C ILE A 333 2.79 2.27 13.70
N GLY A 334 2.06 2.36 14.81
CA GLY A 334 1.59 3.65 15.31
C GLY A 334 2.73 4.56 15.75
N THR A 335 2.82 5.76 15.16
CA THR A 335 3.83 6.78 15.53
C THR A 335 3.28 7.83 16.49
N GLY A 336 1.96 7.95 16.62
CA GLY A 336 1.30 8.97 17.43
C GLY A 336 1.65 10.39 16.95
N GLY A 337 1.64 10.62 15.63
CA GLY A 337 2.00 11.89 15.01
C GLY A 337 3.50 12.20 14.99
N LYS A 338 4.37 11.32 15.51
CA LYS A 338 5.82 11.52 15.47
C LYS A 338 6.37 11.28 14.07
N PRO A 339 7.36 12.07 13.62
CA PRO A 339 8.10 11.74 12.42
C PRO A 339 8.89 10.44 12.59
N VAL A 340 9.25 9.85 11.46
CA VAL A 340 10.06 8.62 11.39
C VAL A 340 11.40 8.95 10.77
N ILE A 341 12.49 8.50 11.39
CA ILE A 341 13.83 8.56 10.82
C ILE A 341 14.25 7.13 10.44
N SER A 342 14.72 6.93 9.21
CA SER A 342 15.27 5.67 8.74
C SER A 342 16.68 5.86 8.18
N PHE A 343 17.53 4.84 8.32
CA PHE A 343 18.88 4.81 7.76
C PHE A 343 18.94 3.80 6.62
N ARG A 344 19.36 4.26 5.45
CA ARG A 344 19.57 3.43 4.26
C ARG A 344 21.05 3.40 3.89
N PHE A 345 21.56 2.22 3.56
CA PHE A 345 22.94 2.01 3.15
C PHE A 345 22.99 1.30 1.81
N ASP A 346 23.58 1.96 0.81
CA ASP A 346 23.67 1.41 -0.53
C ASP A 346 24.96 0.61 -0.67
N THR A 347 24.78 -0.72 -0.75
CA THR A 347 25.81 -1.71 -1.08
C THR A 347 27.04 -1.65 -0.13
N ASN A 348 28.21 -2.14 -0.55
CA ASN A 348 29.50 -2.03 0.14
C ASN A 348 29.52 -2.73 1.50
N GLN A 349 29.21 -4.04 1.50
CA GLN A 349 29.09 -4.82 2.72
C GLN A 349 30.40 -4.89 3.51
N GLY A 350 31.56 -4.81 2.84
CA GLY A 350 32.87 -4.78 3.50
C GLY A 350 32.97 -3.60 4.47
N ALA A 351 32.82 -2.39 3.93
CA ALA A 351 32.83 -1.15 4.69
C ALA A 351 31.66 -1.06 5.68
N PHE A 352 30.47 -1.56 5.33
CA PHE A 352 29.32 -1.56 6.22
C PHE A 352 29.60 -2.36 7.50
N ASP A 353 30.05 -3.60 7.37
CA ASP A 353 30.32 -4.49 8.50
C ASP A 353 31.43 -3.97 9.40
N ASN A 354 32.46 -3.36 8.81
CA ASN A 354 33.63 -2.89 9.54
C ASN A 354 33.39 -1.55 10.24
N ASN A 355 32.71 -0.61 9.59
CA ASN A 355 32.67 0.78 10.02
C ASN A 355 31.30 1.24 10.52
N ILE A 356 30.21 0.65 10.01
CA ILE A 356 28.85 1.17 10.21
C ILE A 356 28.05 0.29 11.16
N LEU A 357 27.96 -1.02 10.89
CA LEU A 357 27.17 -1.95 11.70
C LEU A 357 27.54 -1.92 13.20
N PRO A 358 28.82 -1.84 13.60
CA PRO A 358 29.17 -1.73 15.02
C PRO A 358 28.56 -0.48 15.67
N LEU A 359 28.57 0.67 14.98
CA LEU A 359 28.04 1.94 15.48
C LEU A 359 26.51 1.95 15.58
N LEU A 360 25.82 1.32 14.63
CA LEU A 360 24.37 1.13 14.67
C LEU A 360 23.96 0.21 15.83
N ARG A 361 24.68 -0.90 16.01
CA ARG A 361 24.42 -1.86 17.09
C ARG A 361 24.63 -1.23 18.46
N GLU A 362 25.74 -0.53 18.67
CA GLU A 362 26.01 0.18 19.93
C GLU A 362 24.84 1.10 20.37
N ARG A 363 24.09 1.63 19.40
CA ARG A 363 22.95 2.55 19.61
C ARG A 363 21.57 1.89 19.48
N SER A 364 21.57 0.58 19.21
CA SER A 364 20.37 -0.22 18.92
C SER A 364 19.49 0.43 17.85
N LEU A 365 20.07 0.85 16.73
CA LEU A 365 19.35 1.49 15.61
C LEU A 365 19.08 0.46 14.50
N PRO A 366 17.83 0.34 14.00
CA PRO A 366 17.55 -0.44 12.80
C PRO A 366 18.08 0.29 11.57
N SER A 367 18.34 -0.45 10.49
CA SER A 367 18.71 0.11 9.20
C SER A 367 18.17 -0.74 8.05
N THR A 368 18.23 -0.18 6.84
CA THR A 368 17.98 -0.88 5.59
C THR A 368 19.25 -0.85 4.74
N MET A 369 19.60 -1.98 4.13
CA MET A 369 20.69 -2.10 3.19
C MET A 369 20.12 -2.43 1.81
N ALA A 370 20.41 -1.57 0.83
CA ALA A 370 20.05 -1.79 -0.56
C ALA A 370 21.15 -2.66 -1.21
N CYS A 371 20.78 -3.88 -1.58
CA CYS A 371 21.71 -4.89 -2.08
C CYS A 371 21.32 -5.37 -3.48
N PHE A 372 22.29 -5.46 -4.39
CA PHE A 372 22.07 -6.07 -5.71
C PHE A 372 22.61 -7.51 -5.73
N TYR A 373 22.02 -8.37 -6.57
CA TYR A 373 22.40 -9.78 -6.60
C TYR A 373 23.88 -10.00 -7.01
N ASP A 374 24.37 -9.33 -8.04
CA ASP A 374 25.75 -9.55 -8.50
C ASP A 374 26.81 -8.93 -7.56
N MET A 375 26.48 -8.41 -6.36
CA MET A 375 27.47 -7.72 -5.49
C MET A 375 28.60 -8.62 -4.98
N MET A 376 28.37 -9.94 -4.93
CA MET A 376 29.41 -10.92 -4.56
C MET A 376 30.32 -11.29 -5.74
N ASN A 377 29.95 -10.90 -6.95
CA ASN A 377 30.74 -11.08 -8.17
C ASN A 377 30.39 -9.98 -9.20
N PRO A 378 30.67 -8.70 -8.89
CA PRO A 378 30.19 -7.61 -9.72
C PRO A 378 30.91 -7.61 -11.06
N GLN A 379 30.20 -7.23 -12.13
CA GLN A 379 30.81 -7.08 -13.45
C GLN A 379 31.96 -6.04 -13.37
N PRO A 380 33.16 -6.35 -13.89
CA PRO A 380 34.29 -5.43 -13.83
C PRO A 380 33.96 -4.05 -14.43
N GLY A 381 34.33 -2.99 -13.70
CA GLY A 381 34.19 -1.61 -14.15
C GLY A 381 32.80 -0.98 -13.97
N TYR A 382 31.84 -1.71 -13.39
CA TYR A 382 30.47 -1.24 -13.27
C TYR A 382 30.09 -0.72 -11.88
N SER A 383 30.58 -1.36 -10.83
CA SER A 383 30.33 -0.94 -9.44
C SER A 383 31.64 -0.83 -8.66
N ASN A 384 31.71 0.14 -7.75
CA ASN A 384 32.79 0.27 -6.78
C ASN A 384 32.51 -0.53 -5.50
N ASP A 385 31.59 -1.49 -5.57
CA ASP A 385 31.22 -2.35 -4.45
C ASP A 385 32.41 -3.14 -3.92
N ASP A 386 32.61 -3.11 -2.60
CA ASP A 386 33.74 -3.77 -1.93
C ASP A 386 33.42 -5.18 -1.40
N SER A 387 32.18 -5.68 -1.54
CA SER A 387 31.72 -6.89 -0.86
C SER A 387 32.54 -8.12 -1.27
N ALA A 388 32.72 -8.32 -2.59
CA ALA A 388 33.52 -9.42 -3.12
C ALA A 388 35.00 -9.31 -2.70
N ALA A 389 35.58 -8.12 -2.77
CA ALA A 389 36.98 -7.87 -2.39
C ALA A 389 37.21 -8.05 -0.88
N ALA A 390 36.20 -7.76 -0.06
CA ALA A 390 36.19 -7.98 1.38
C ALA A 390 35.86 -9.43 1.78
N GLY A 391 35.68 -10.34 0.81
CA GLY A 391 35.39 -11.75 1.04
C GLY A 391 34.02 -12.00 1.68
N LYS A 392 33.05 -11.09 1.47
CA LYS A 392 31.70 -11.22 2.00
C LYS A 392 30.91 -12.29 1.25
N THR A 393 29.92 -12.84 1.94
CA THR A 393 29.03 -13.88 1.43
C THR A 393 27.57 -13.54 1.66
N TRP A 394 26.67 -14.24 0.96
CA TRP A 394 25.23 -14.15 1.22
C TRP A 394 24.85 -14.56 2.64
N THR A 395 25.59 -15.51 3.24
CA THR A 395 25.44 -15.89 4.64
C THR A 395 25.76 -14.73 5.57
N ASP A 396 26.80 -13.94 5.28
CA ASP A 396 27.14 -12.75 6.08
C ASP A 396 26.00 -11.72 6.00
N LEU A 397 25.42 -11.51 4.80
CA LEU A 397 24.32 -10.57 4.65
C LEU A 397 23.05 -11.07 5.35
N GLN A 398 22.73 -12.35 5.27
CA GLN A 398 21.63 -12.95 6.03
C GLN A 398 21.86 -12.80 7.55
N ASN A 399 23.10 -12.94 8.02
CA ASN A 399 23.44 -12.70 9.42
C ASN A 399 23.29 -11.23 9.82
N ASN A 400 23.50 -10.27 8.90
CA ASN A 400 23.18 -8.86 9.14
C ASN A 400 21.67 -8.64 9.27
N PHE A 401 20.86 -9.33 8.45
CA PHE A 401 19.41 -9.34 8.63
C PHE A 401 18.99 -9.82 10.02
N HIS A 402 19.53 -10.94 10.49
CA HIS A 402 19.28 -11.43 11.84
C HIS A 402 19.62 -10.37 12.92
N ARG A 403 20.60 -9.50 12.66
CA ARG A 403 21.08 -8.44 13.58
C ARG A 403 20.41 -7.08 13.38
N GLY A 404 19.26 -7.01 12.70
CA GLY A 404 18.50 -5.76 12.61
C GLY A 404 18.73 -4.93 11.34
N VAL A 405 19.31 -5.51 10.29
CA VAL A 405 19.51 -4.84 8.99
C VAL A 405 18.50 -5.36 7.96
N GLU A 406 17.50 -4.56 7.62
CA GLU A 406 16.53 -4.88 6.58
C GLU A 406 17.22 -4.95 5.20
N ILE A 407 16.85 -5.93 4.37
CA ILE A 407 17.44 -6.08 3.03
C ILE A 407 16.44 -5.67 1.96
N PHE A 408 16.78 -4.63 1.21
CA PHE A 408 16.06 -4.21 0.01
C PHE A 408 16.84 -4.63 -1.23
N SER A 409 16.13 -4.89 -2.33
CA SER A 409 16.77 -5.12 -3.61
C SER A 409 17.24 -3.80 -4.20
N HIS A 410 18.47 -3.78 -4.67
CA HIS A 410 19.08 -2.68 -5.43
C HIS A 410 19.30 -3.07 -6.89
N SER A 411 18.31 -3.82 -7.41
CA SER A 411 18.31 -4.51 -8.69
C SER A 411 19.17 -5.78 -8.77
N TYR A 412 19.34 -6.34 -9.97
CA TYR A 412 20.08 -7.59 -10.18
C TYR A 412 21.57 -7.28 -10.22
N SER A 413 21.97 -6.33 -11.05
CA SER A 413 23.38 -6.09 -11.38
C SER A 413 23.85 -4.67 -11.03
N HIS A 414 22.98 -3.89 -10.39
CA HIS A 414 23.13 -2.45 -10.21
C HIS A 414 23.09 -1.67 -11.56
N GLN A 415 22.76 -2.35 -12.68
CA GLN A 415 22.78 -1.79 -14.05
C GLN A 415 21.52 -1.04 -14.44
N ASP A 416 21.68 -0.20 -15.47
CA ASP A 416 20.57 0.37 -16.21
C ASP A 416 19.85 -0.72 -17.03
N ALA A 417 18.58 -0.48 -17.36
CA ALA A 417 17.76 -1.38 -18.15
C ALA A 417 17.20 -0.64 -19.38
N ALA A 418 17.65 -1.03 -20.57
CA ALA A 418 17.27 -0.40 -21.84
C ALA A 418 16.10 -1.11 -22.54
N THR A 419 15.79 -2.33 -22.12
CA THR A 419 14.74 -3.18 -22.70
C THR A 419 13.78 -3.73 -21.65
N PRO A 420 12.55 -4.12 -22.03
CA PRO A 420 11.61 -4.75 -21.10
C PRO A 420 12.15 -6.02 -20.44
N GLN A 421 12.98 -6.79 -21.16
CA GLN A 421 13.63 -8.00 -20.64
C GLN A 421 14.66 -7.65 -19.56
N GLU A 422 15.45 -6.60 -19.77
CA GLU A 422 16.39 -6.10 -18.77
C GLU A 422 15.65 -5.51 -17.57
N LEU A 423 14.54 -4.78 -17.75
CA LEU A 423 13.70 -4.32 -16.64
C LEU A 423 13.20 -5.49 -15.79
N HIS A 424 12.69 -6.53 -16.45
CA HIS A 424 12.23 -7.72 -15.74
C HIS A 424 13.37 -8.40 -14.98
N ARG A 425 14.57 -8.49 -15.57
CA ARG A 425 15.75 -9.04 -14.88
C ARG A 425 16.14 -8.19 -13.66
N GLU A 426 16.26 -6.88 -13.83
CA GLU A 426 16.70 -5.98 -12.77
C GLU A 426 15.66 -5.87 -11.64
N ILE A 427 14.37 -5.91 -11.94
CA ILE A 427 13.29 -5.72 -10.95
C ILE A 427 12.76 -7.05 -10.41
N VAL A 428 12.34 -7.98 -11.27
CA VAL A 428 11.62 -9.19 -10.83
C VAL A 428 12.59 -10.28 -10.39
N GLU A 429 13.60 -10.53 -11.22
CA GLU A 429 14.52 -11.65 -11.02
C GLU A 429 15.47 -11.42 -9.83
N SER A 430 15.86 -10.17 -9.60
CA SER A 430 16.70 -9.79 -8.45
C SER A 430 16.09 -10.23 -7.12
N ARG A 431 14.80 -9.92 -6.87
CA ARG A 431 14.07 -10.39 -5.69
C ARG A 431 14.09 -11.91 -5.58
N ARG A 432 13.70 -12.60 -6.66
CA ARG A 432 13.56 -14.07 -6.67
C ARG A 432 14.87 -14.75 -6.27
N ILE A 433 15.98 -14.30 -6.84
CA ILE A 433 17.29 -14.90 -6.59
C ILE A 433 17.81 -14.51 -5.20
N MET A 434 17.67 -13.25 -4.77
CA MET A 434 18.08 -12.82 -3.43
C MET A 434 17.39 -13.64 -2.33
N GLU A 435 16.07 -13.86 -2.42
CA GLU A 435 15.35 -14.72 -1.48
C GLU A 435 15.77 -16.20 -1.57
N ALA A 436 16.26 -16.66 -2.73
CA ALA A 436 16.75 -18.04 -2.87
C ALA A 436 18.12 -18.25 -2.20
N VAL A 437 19.01 -17.25 -2.25
CA VAL A 437 20.35 -17.33 -1.62
C VAL A 437 20.35 -16.90 -0.15
N MET A 438 19.30 -16.20 0.30
CA MET A 438 19.06 -15.83 1.70
C MET A 438 17.67 -16.34 2.14
N PRO A 439 17.51 -17.65 2.39
CA PRO A 439 16.20 -18.26 2.66
C PRO A 439 15.50 -17.72 3.92
N ASP A 440 16.22 -17.08 4.83
CA ASP A 440 15.63 -16.47 6.04
C ASP A 440 15.13 -15.05 5.82
N VAL A 441 15.48 -14.42 4.69
CA VAL A 441 15.17 -13.03 4.36
C VAL A 441 13.94 -12.95 3.46
N ARG A 442 13.14 -11.90 3.67
CA ARG A 442 12.09 -11.49 2.74
C ARG A 442 12.39 -10.11 2.20
N VAL A 443 12.54 -9.99 0.89
CA VAL A 443 12.90 -8.73 0.25
C VAL A 443 11.63 -7.96 -0.08
N HIS A 444 11.16 -7.17 0.89
CA HIS A 444 9.91 -6.42 0.78
C HIS A 444 10.03 -5.19 -0.11
N GLY A 445 11.22 -4.60 -0.18
CA GLY A 445 11.42 -3.34 -0.85
C GLY A 445 12.45 -3.37 -1.97
N TRP A 446 12.35 -2.36 -2.82
CA TRP A 446 13.32 -2.09 -3.88
C TRP A 446 13.76 -0.63 -3.86
N ASP A 447 15.06 -0.44 -4.01
CA ASP A 447 15.69 0.86 -4.09
C ASP A 447 16.36 1.00 -5.44
N MET A 448 16.09 2.08 -6.17
CA MET A 448 16.68 2.26 -7.49
C MET A 448 18.20 2.48 -7.40
N PRO A 449 19.01 1.71 -8.14
CA PRO A 449 20.44 1.99 -8.26
C PRO A 449 20.68 3.31 -8.99
N GLY A 450 21.79 3.97 -8.62
CA GLY A 450 22.30 5.10 -9.38
C GLY A 450 22.76 4.62 -10.75
N VAL A 451 21.99 4.94 -11.79
CA VAL A 451 22.28 4.50 -13.17
C VAL A 451 22.47 5.68 -14.12
N THR A 452 23.25 5.44 -15.17
CA THR A 452 23.46 6.37 -16.29
C THR A 452 23.05 5.66 -17.57
N GLY A 453 22.40 6.36 -18.51
CA GLY A 453 21.97 5.77 -19.78
C GLY A 453 20.51 6.02 -20.11
N THR A 454 19.79 4.95 -20.42
CA THR A 454 18.34 4.92 -20.68
C THR A 454 17.49 5.15 -19.44
N GLN A 455 18.07 5.06 -18.24
CA GLN A 455 17.41 5.31 -16.97
C GLN A 455 16.11 4.49 -16.79
N TYR A 456 16.25 3.17 -16.92
CA TYR A 456 15.17 2.20 -16.84
C TYR A 456 14.10 2.51 -17.89
N MET A 457 14.53 2.65 -19.15
CA MET A 457 13.68 3.01 -20.30
C MET A 457 12.96 4.37 -20.18
N GLY A 458 13.57 5.34 -19.51
CA GLY A 458 13.01 6.67 -19.28
C GLY A 458 12.10 6.75 -18.06
N TRP A 459 12.01 5.68 -17.26
CA TRP A 459 11.23 5.69 -16.02
C TRP A 459 11.70 6.78 -15.06
N TRP A 460 13.02 7.00 -15.01
CA TRP A 460 13.56 8.07 -14.19
C TRP A 460 12.99 9.40 -14.61
N ASP A 461 13.02 9.80 -15.89
CA ASP A 461 12.51 11.09 -16.36
C ASP A 461 10.98 11.24 -16.23
N ALA A 462 10.23 10.12 -16.29
CA ALA A 462 8.79 10.09 -16.04
C ALA A 462 8.41 10.47 -14.58
N TRP A 463 9.36 10.56 -13.65
CA TRP A 463 9.11 10.95 -12.26
C TRP A 463 8.46 12.33 -12.08
N ARG A 464 8.61 13.22 -13.06
CA ARG A 464 8.08 14.59 -13.00
C ARG A 464 6.56 14.65 -13.25
N GLU A 465 5.99 13.61 -13.86
CA GLU A 465 4.58 13.56 -14.24
C GLU A 465 3.96 12.26 -13.73
N THR A 466 3.17 12.34 -12.66
CA THR A 466 2.60 11.19 -11.94
C THR A 466 1.85 10.20 -12.84
N ASP A 467 1.13 10.71 -13.84
CA ASP A 467 0.30 9.89 -14.75
C ASP A 467 1.18 9.06 -15.70
N THR A 468 2.24 9.65 -16.26
CA THR A 468 3.18 8.93 -17.14
C THR A 468 3.99 7.88 -16.38
N ARG A 469 4.25 8.12 -15.09
CA ARG A 469 5.02 7.21 -14.23
C ARG A 469 4.25 5.93 -13.93
N VAL A 470 2.96 6.03 -13.61
CA VAL A 470 2.14 4.84 -13.26
C VAL A 470 1.89 3.96 -14.48
N GLU A 471 1.85 4.54 -15.68
CA GLU A 471 1.73 3.83 -16.95
C GLU A 471 3.05 3.17 -17.41
N HIS A 472 4.17 3.53 -16.80
CA HIS A 472 5.48 3.00 -17.19
C HIS A 472 5.65 1.52 -16.81
N PRO A 473 6.22 0.66 -17.69
CA PRO A 473 6.41 -0.76 -17.41
C PRO A 473 7.17 -1.06 -16.11
N ALA A 474 8.20 -0.25 -15.80
CA ALA A 474 8.96 -0.39 -14.56
C ALA A 474 8.08 -0.23 -13.31
N HIS A 475 7.14 0.73 -13.29
CA HIS A 475 6.24 0.93 -12.15
C HIS A 475 5.37 -0.30 -11.93
N SER A 476 4.83 -0.87 -13.00
CA SER A 476 3.97 -2.04 -12.89
C SER A 476 4.75 -3.29 -12.46
N LEU A 477 6.00 -3.46 -12.91
CA LEU A 477 6.89 -4.51 -12.43
C LEU A 477 7.19 -4.33 -10.93
N LEU A 478 7.51 -3.10 -10.49
CA LEU A 478 7.75 -2.79 -9.08
C LEU A 478 6.53 -3.08 -8.22
N ALA A 479 5.35 -2.58 -8.59
CA ALA A 479 4.10 -2.82 -7.88
C ALA A 479 3.76 -4.31 -7.80
N SER A 480 4.03 -5.08 -8.86
CA SER A 480 3.79 -6.53 -8.85
C SER A 480 4.83 -7.32 -8.05
N THR A 481 6.03 -6.76 -7.83
CA THR A 481 7.18 -7.47 -7.25
C THR A 481 7.45 -7.09 -5.80
N TYR A 482 7.27 -5.84 -5.40
CA TYR A 482 7.65 -5.33 -4.09
C TYR A 482 6.46 -4.71 -3.36
N ALA A 483 6.54 -4.70 -2.03
CA ALA A 483 5.56 -4.05 -1.16
C ALA A 483 5.81 -2.54 -1.06
N THR A 484 7.05 -2.12 -1.25
CA THR A 484 7.48 -0.72 -1.19
C THR A 484 8.62 -0.52 -2.16
N TRP A 485 8.75 0.68 -2.70
CA TRP A 485 9.91 1.04 -3.51
C TRP A 485 10.30 2.48 -3.28
N ASN A 486 11.58 2.78 -3.41
CA ASN A 486 12.01 4.14 -3.54
C ASN A 486 11.71 4.66 -4.95
N ILE A 487 11.04 5.81 -4.99
CA ILE A 487 10.99 6.66 -6.17
C ILE A 487 12.19 7.59 -6.02
N SER A 488 13.11 7.55 -6.98
CA SER A 488 14.26 8.44 -6.90
C SER A 488 13.81 9.89 -6.74
N GLY A 489 14.51 10.63 -5.88
CA GLY A 489 14.18 12.01 -5.55
C GLY A 489 14.56 12.36 -4.12
N TYR A 490 15.13 13.55 -3.97
CA TYR A 490 15.45 14.12 -2.66
C TYR A 490 14.17 14.61 -1.99
N GLY A 491 13.84 14.08 -0.81
CA GLY A 491 12.65 14.52 -0.10
C GLY A 491 12.29 13.72 1.14
N THR A 492 11.35 14.27 1.92
CA THR A 492 10.65 13.55 2.99
C THR A 492 9.53 12.68 2.42
N ASN A 493 9.03 11.79 3.26
CA ASN A 493 8.04 10.77 2.93
C ASN A 493 6.74 11.03 3.66
N THR A 494 5.62 10.90 2.97
CA THR A 494 4.36 10.62 3.67
C THR A 494 4.51 9.29 4.40
N LEU A 495 4.05 9.22 5.64
CA LEU A 495 4.09 7.96 6.41
C LEU A 495 2.99 7.02 5.92
N GLY A 496 3.27 5.71 5.89
CA GLY A 496 2.26 4.71 5.56
C GLY A 496 1.97 4.55 4.06
N VAL A 497 2.85 5.07 3.20
CA VAL A 497 2.76 4.92 1.74
C VAL A 497 3.90 4.04 1.21
N PRO A 498 3.66 3.27 0.14
CA PRO A 498 4.66 2.35 -0.41
C PRO A 498 5.82 3.06 -1.12
N GLU A 499 5.62 4.31 -1.56
CA GLU A 499 6.65 5.08 -2.25
C GLU A 499 7.51 5.85 -1.25
N THR A 500 8.82 5.57 -1.25
CA THR A 500 9.79 6.22 -0.37
C THR A 500 10.74 7.15 -1.15
N ARG A 501 11.38 8.09 -0.45
CA ARG A 501 12.32 9.13 -0.87
C ARG A 501 13.44 9.22 0.16
N TYR A 502 14.58 9.78 -0.21
CA TYR A 502 15.74 9.84 0.69
C TYR A 502 16.55 11.13 0.52
N TYR A 503 17.47 11.38 1.45
CA TYR A 503 18.58 12.31 1.24
C TYR A 503 19.92 11.56 1.32
N GLY A 504 20.73 11.69 0.27
CA GLY A 504 22.12 11.25 0.26
C GLY A 504 22.95 12.21 1.12
N VAL A 505 23.39 11.76 2.30
CA VAL A 505 23.99 12.63 3.33
C VAL A 505 25.47 12.38 3.57
N GLU A 506 26.13 11.50 2.81
CA GLU A 506 27.55 11.17 3.01
C GLU A 506 28.52 12.36 2.79
N LYS A 507 28.05 13.47 2.20
CA LYS A 507 28.81 14.73 2.07
C LYS A 507 28.31 15.85 2.98
N TYR A 508 27.28 15.59 3.78
CA TYR A 508 26.67 16.63 4.61
C TYR A 508 27.48 16.82 5.89
N THR A 509 27.49 18.07 6.36
CA THR A 509 27.91 18.39 7.74
C THR A 509 26.83 17.96 8.72
N LEU A 510 27.18 17.79 10.00
CA LEU A 510 26.21 17.51 11.07
C LEU A 510 25.08 18.55 11.09
N SER A 511 25.40 19.83 10.90
CA SER A 511 24.39 20.90 10.89
C SER A 511 23.36 20.73 9.77
N GLN A 512 23.78 20.30 8.58
CA GLN A 512 22.86 20.07 7.47
C GLN A 512 21.94 18.87 7.76
N VAL A 513 22.47 17.80 8.35
CA VAL A 513 21.63 16.67 8.76
C VAL A 513 20.62 17.08 9.84
N LYS A 514 21.05 17.87 10.85
CA LYS A 514 20.13 18.42 11.86
C LYS A 514 18.99 19.24 11.24
N ASN A 515 19.27 19.99 10.18
CA ASN A 515 18.23 20.74 9.47
C ASN A 515 17.22 19.83 8.76
N LEU A 516 17.65 18.73 8.15
CA LEU A 516 16.74 17.74 7.57
C LEU A 516 15.86 17.09 8.64
N VAL A 517 16.44 16.74 9.79
CA VAL A 517 15.68 16.18 10.93
C VAL A 517 14.70 17.20 11.49
N ALA A 518 15.09 18.47 11.61
CA ALA A 518 14.21 19.56 12.02
C ALA A 518 13.04 19.77 11.03
N GLU A 519 13.29 19.60 9.73
CA GLU A 519 12.24 19.62 8.72
C GLU A 519 11.24 18.47 8.97
N ALA A 520 11.71 17.24 9.14
CA ALA A 520 10.85 16.10 9.42
C ALA A 520 10.03 16.28 10.70
N LEU A 521 10.63 16.83 11.76
CA LEU A 521 9.94 17.20 13.00
C LEU A 521 8.81 18.21 12.76
N ARG A 522 9.07 19.24 11.95
CA ARG A 522 8.08 20.27 11.61
C ARG A 522 6.93 19.74 10.76
N THR A 523 7.20 18.81 9.85
CA THR A 523 6.20 18.28 8.89
C THR A 523 5.59 16.95 9.31
N THR A 524 6.05 16.33 10.39
CA THR A 524 5.58 15.01 10.88
C THR A 524 5.69 13.91 9.80
N THR A 525 6.74 13.98 8.98
CA THR A 525 6.98 13.08 7.85
C THR A 525 8.07 12.04 8.15
N GLY A 526 8.24 11.06 7.25
CA GLY A 526 9.38 10.16 7.23
C GLY A 526 10.62 10.81 6.60
N LEU A 527 11.81 10.54 7.15
CA LEU A 527 13.09 10.98 6.61
C LEU A 527 14.03 9.77 6.51
N THR A 528 14.40 9.42 5.27
CA THR A 528 15.41 8.40 5.01
C THR A 528 16.76 9.06 4.73
N LEU A 529 17.74 8.78 5.59
CA LEU A 529 19.13 9.20 5.43
C LEU A 529 19.89 8.09 4.70
N MET A 530 20.14 8.29 3.41
CA MET A 530 20.87 7.35 2.55
C MET A 530 22.35 7.68 2.52
N MET A 531 23.20 6.65 2.53
CA MET A 531 24.64 6.80 2.41
C MET A 531 25.27 5.58 1.73
N HIS A 532 26.49 5.77 1.21
CA HIS A 532 27.36 4.67 0.78
C HIS A 532 28.38 4.35 1.89
N PRO A 533 28.39 3.13 2.48
CA PRO A 533 29.28 2.80 3.60
C PRO A 533 30.76 3.08 3.33
N HIS A 534 31.25 2.79 2.12
CA HIS A 534 32.66 2.98 1.76
C HIS A 534 33.09 4.45 1.65
N GLN A 535 32.14 5.40 1.59
CA GLN A 535 32.43 6.83 1.54
C GLN A 535 32.61 7.45 2.94
N ILE A 536 31.99 6.87 3.96
CA ILE A 536 32.09 7.39 5.33
C ILE A 536 33.51 7.18 5.86
N GLY A 537 34.12 8.25 6.36
CA GLY A 537 35.51 8.28 6.81
C GLY A 537 36.53 8.58 5.70
N ARG A 538 36.11 8.76 4.44
CA ARG A 538 37.00 9.20 3.36
C ARG A 538 37.15 10.72 3.30
N THR A 539 38.31 11.18 2.84
CA THR A 539 38.55 12.60 2.55
C THR A 539 37.50 13.15 1.59
N GLY A 540 36.88 14.28 1.95
CA GLY A 540 35.83 14.93 1.18
C GLY A 540 34.41 14.42 1.47
N TYR A 541 34.27 13.46 2.39
CA TYR A 541 33.01 12.92 2.88
C TYR A 541 32.91 13.06 4.40
N MET A 542 31.75 12.72 4.96
CA MET A 542 31.50 12.71 6.39
C MET A 542 32.51 11.81 7.11
N SER A 543 33.18 12.32 8.15
CA SER A 543 34.08 11.51 8.99
C SER A 543 33.29 10.50 9.82
N LEU A 544 33.94 9.42 10.26
CA LEU A 544 33.31 8.48 11.20
C LEU A 544 32.86 9.18 12.49
N GLU A 545 33.64 10.15 12.99
CA GLU A 545 33.25 10.95 14.15
C GLU A 545 31.97 11.76 13.90
N THR A 546 31.86 12.42 12.75
CA THR A 546 30.65 13.19 12.39
C THR A 546 29.45 12.27 12.22
N PHE A 547 29.65 11.08 11.63
CA PHE A 547 28.62 10.06 11.51
C PHE A 547 28.15 9.57 12.88
N THR A 548 29.07 9.30 13.81
CA THR A 548 28.75 8.94 15.20
C THR A 548 27.91 10.03 15.87
N GLN A 549 28.30 11.30 15.75
CA GLN A 549 27.54 12.44 16.31
C GLN A 549 26.13 12.55 15.70
N MET A 550 25.99 12.22 14.41
CA MET A 550 24.69 12.17 13.75
C MET A 550 23.80 11.07 14.34
N LEU A 551 24.35 9.86 14.54
CA LEU A 551 23.60 8.77 15.18
C LEU A 551 23.22 9.10 16.62
N ASP A 552 24.14 9.69 17.40
CA ASP A 552 23.90 10.12 18.79
C ASP A 552 22.76 11.15 18.86
N TYR A 553 22.72 12.10 17.92
CA TYR A 553 21.63 13.08 17.86
C TYR A 553 20.27 12.43 17.58
N VAL A 554 20.20 11.44 16.69
CA VAL A 554 18.94 10.71 16.43
C VAL A 554 18.52 9.86 17.64
N VAL A 555 19.48 9.26 18.34
CA VAL A 555 19.23 8.53 19.60
C VAL A 555 18.67 9.46 20.67
N GLU A 556 19.25 10.65 20.84
CA GLU A 556 18.75 11.66 21.79
C GLU A 556 17.29 12.04 21.51
N LEU A 557 16.94 12.25 20.24
CA LEU A 557 15.57 12.55 19.83
C LEU A 557 14.62 11.37 20.04
N ARG A 558 15.07 10.14 19.78
CA ARG A 558 14.28 8.92 20.01
C ARG A 558 14.01 8.73 21.50
N ASP A 559 15.04 8.84 22.32
CA ASP A 559 14.98 8.58 23.75
C ASP A 559 14.19 9.70 24.48
N SER A 560 14.21 10.93 23.96
CA SER A 560 13.31 12.01 24.40
C SER A 560 11.88 11.91 23.82
N GLY A 561 11.59 10.89 23.01
CA GLY A 561 10.27 10.61 22.48
C GLY A 561 9.81 11.54 21.35
N GLN A 562 10.71 12.32 20.75
CA GLN A 562 10.41 13.27 19.68
C GLN A 562 10.29 12.61 18.30
N VAL A 563 11.05 11.53 18.06
CA VAL A 563 11.02 10.78 16.80
C VAL A 563 10.86 9.29 17.05
N MET A 564 10.42 8.56 16.02
CA MET A 564 10.55 7.11 15.98
C MET A 564 11.66 6.73 14.98
N VAL A 565 12.47 5.73 15.29
CA VAL A 565 13.50 5.22 14.38
C VAL A 565 13.05 3.86 13.86
N LEU A 566 12.91 3.75 12.55
CA LEU A 566 12.42 2.55 11.86
C LEU A 566 13.34 2.18 10.70
N SER A 567 13.24 0.93 10.25
CA SER A 567 13.68 0.52 8.92
C SER A 567 12.85 1.22 7.84
N GLN A 568 13.32 1.22 6.59
CA GLN A 568 12.59 1.82 5.48
C GLN A 568 11.24 1.12 5.24
N GLY A 569 11.20 -0.22 5.35
CA GLY A 569 9.94 -0.97 5.30
C GLY A 569 9.02 -0.66 6.49
N GLY A 570 9.57 -0.44 7.68
CA GLY A 570 8.82 0.02 8.86
C GLY A 570 8.20 1.41 8.64
N GLN A 571 8.95 2.33 8.04
CA GLN A 571 8.47 3.67 7.66
C GLN A 571 7.31 3.59 6.64
N ALA A 572 7.40 2.67 5.69
CA ALA A 572 6.35 2.46 4.68
C ALA A 572 5.01 2.00 5.29
N VAL A 573 5.02 1.40 6.48
CA VAL A 573 3.79 0.97 7.20
C VAL A 573 3.52 1.77 8.48
N ALA A 574 4.23 2.86 8.68
CA ALA A 574 4.04 3.76 9.81
C ALA A 574 2.69 4.47 9.71
N ASP A 575 1.99 4.61 10.83
CA ASP A 575 0.67 5.23 10.90
C ASP A 575 0.68 6.37 11.93
N PRO A 576 0.62 7.63 11.48
CA PRO A 576 0.62 8.76 12.40
C PRO A 576 -0.68 8.92 13.18
N SER A 577 -1.78 8.29 12.75
CA SER A 577 -3.10 8.44 13.39
C SER A 577 -3.26 7.65 14.69
N THR A 578 -2.33 6.77 15.02
CA THR A 578 -2.35 5.94 16.21
C THR A 578 -0.98 5.87 16.86
N SER A 579 -0.93 5.70 18.19
CA SER A 579 0.30 5.40 18.93
C SER A 579 0.49 3.90 19.18
N TRP A 580 -0.47 3.08 18.75
CA TRP A 580 -0.49 1.65 19.02
C TRP A 580 0.53 0.89 18.16
N ARG A 581 1.30 0.00 18.81
CA ARG A 581 2.21 -0.94 18.16
C ARG A 581 1.93 -2.34 18.69
N SER A 582 1.73 -3.29 17.78
CA SER A 582 1.56 -4.69 18.14
C SER A 582 2.87 -5.26 18.71
N SER A 583 2.76 -5.94 19.85
CA SER A 583 3.83 -6.77 20.41
C SER A 583 3.50 -8.24 20.14
N LEU A 584 4.50 -9.02 19.72
CA LEU A 584 4.36 -10.48 19.57
C LEU A 584 4.47 -11.25 20.90
N THR A 585 4.86 -10.57 21.98
CA THR A 585 5.04 -11.20 23.29
C THR A 585 3.85 -10.90 24.19
N PRO A 586 3.52 -11.79 25.14
CA PRO A 586 2.61 -11.44 26.22
C PRO A 586 3.19 -10.33 27.10
N LYS A 587 2.33 -9.75 27.95
CA LYS A 587 2.76 -8.89 29.07
C LYS A 587 3.79 -9.63 29.94
N LEU A 588 4.63 -8.88 30.67
CA LEU A 588 5.70 -9.43 31.53
C LEU A 588 5.22 -10.55 32.47
N ALA A 589 3.99 -10.51 32.98
CA ALA A 589 3.41 -11.57 33.82
C ALA A 589 3.32 -12.95 33.13
N GLY A 590 3.40 -13.00 31.80
CA GLY A 590 3.47 -14.23 31.00
C GLY A 590 4.89 -14.71 30.68
N TRP A 591 5.93 -14.04 31.22
CA TRP A 591 7.33 -14.45 31.09
C TRP A 591 7.74 -15.32 32.26
N ALA A 592 8.63 -16.28 32.02
CA ALA A 592 9.22 -17.11 33.07
C ALA A 592 10.47 -16.44 33.65
N GLY A 593 10.70 -16.57 34.95
CA GLY A 593 11.90 -16.09 35.64
C GLY A 593 11.66 -14.95 36.62
N ASP A 594 12.73 -14.29 37.05
CA ASP A 594 12.71 -13.17 37.99
C ASP A 594 13.06 -11.87 37.25
N PRO A 595 12.18 -10.85 37.24
CA PRO A 595 12.46 -9.55 36.63
C PRO A 595 13.70 -8.81 37.15
N SER A 596 14.25 -9.19 38.31
CA SER A 596 15.48 -8.60 38.87
C SER A 596 16.75 -9.39 38.53
N ASP A 597 16.63 -10.51 37.82
CA ASP A 597 17.76 -11.36 37.42
C ASP A 597 17.63 -11.74 35.93
N LYS A 598 16.64 -12.58 35.60
CA LYS A 598 16.46 -13.08 34.24
C LYS A 598 15.02 -13.44 33.96
N VAL A 599 14.51 -12.97 32.83
CA VAL A 599 13.21 -13.39 32.28
C VAL A 599 13.35 -13.95 30.88
N SER A 600 12.51 -14.91 30.53
CA SER A 600 12.45 -15.50 29.19
C SER A 600 11.02 -15.82 28.75
N CYS A 601 10.78 -15.75 27.44
CA CYS A 601 9.52 -16.13 26.80
C CYS A 601 9.80 -16.78 25.45
N THR A 602 9.07 -17.84 25.14
CA THR A 602 9.06 -18.44 23.79
C THR A 602 7.76 -18.08 23.08
N VAL A 603 7.89 -17.39 21.95
CA VAL A 603 6.77 -16.98 21.10
C VAL A 603 6.66 -17.96 19.94
N PRO A 604 5.56 -18.72 19.81
CA PRO A 604 5.31 -19.55 18.64
C PRO A 604 4.96 -18.68 17.43
N LEU A 605 5.58 -18.95 16.28
CA LEU A 605 5.29 -18.30 15.01
C LEU A 605 4.29 -19.10 14.15
N GLY A 606 3.93 -20.33 14.55
CA GLY A 606 3.20 -21.34 13.76
C GLY A 606 1.77 -21.01 13.27
N ARG A 607 1.26 -19.79 13.49
CA ARG A 607 0.07 -19.23 12.79
C ARG A 607 0.33 -17.86 12.15
N ALA A 608 1.48 -17.29 12.43
CA ALA A 608 1.94 -15.98 12.02
C ALA A 608 3.11 -16.12 11.03
N ASN A 609 3.01 -17.04 10.06
CA ASN A 609 3.99 -17.15 8.96
C ASN A 609 4.20 -15.80 8.24
N GLU A 610 3.23 -14.90 8.37
CA GLU A 610 3.28 -13.53 7.90
C GLU A 610 4.36 -12.68 8.60
N VAL A 611 4.79 -13.04 9.83
CA VAL A 611 5.86 -12.36 10.60
C VAL A 611 7.26 -12.68 10.08
N GLY A 612 7.43 -13.85 9.47
CA GLY A 612 8.72 -14.32 8.94
C GLY A 612 9.26 -13.38 7.85
N GLY A 613 10.53 -13.01 7.98
CA GLY A 613 11.20 -12.03 7.11
C GLY A 613 10.97 -10.57 7.52
N GLY A 614 10.26 -10.32 8.63
CA GLY A 614 10.02 -8.98 9.13
C GLY A 614 11.06 -8.49 10.14
N MET A 615 11.24 -7.17 10.20
CA MET A 615 12.10 -6.49 11.18
C MET A 615 11.36 -6.28 12.50
N ARG A 616 12.05 -6.55 13.61
CA ARG A 616 11.53 -6.41 14.96
C ARG A 616 12.55 -5.81 15.92
N GLU A 617 12.04 -5.24 17.00
CA GLU A 617 12.82 -4.72 18.11
C GLU A 617 12.31 -5.30 19.42
N LEU A 618 13.19 -5.95 20.17
CA LEU A 618 12.97 -6.30 21.57
C LEU A 618 13.25 -5.06 22.42
N VAL A 619 12.24 -4.55 23.12
CA VAL A 619 12.33 -3.38 24.00
C VAL A 619 12.09 -3.82 25.43
N VAL A 620 12.97 -3.41 26.34
CA VAL A 620 12.89 -3.72 27.78
C VAL A 620 12.94 -2.43 28.59
N GLU A 621 11.91 -2.18 29.39
CA GLU A 621 11.85 -1.04 30.30
C GLU A 621 12.21 -1.49 31.72
N THR A 622 12.94 -0.67 32.45
CA THR A 622 13.43 -1.01 33.79
C THR A 622 13.19 0.09 34.81
N THR A 623 13.02 -0.29 36.07
CA THR A 623 13.39 0.58 37.19
C THR A 623 14.86 0.38 37.53
N GLY A 624 15.56 1.41 37.99
CA GLY A 624 17.00 1.30 38.32
C GLY A 624 17.92 1.41 37.10
N THR A 625 19.22 1.35 37.34
CA THR A 625 20.29 1.53 36.34
C THR A 625 21.23 0.33 36.34
N GLY A 626 21.73 -0.03 35.17
CA GLY A 626 22.70 -1.09 34.97
C GLY A 626 22.74 -1.53 33.53
N ALA A 627 23.19 -2.76 33.29
CA ALA A 627 23.21 -3.35 31.96
C ALA A 627 22.34 -4.60 31.88
N LEU A 628 21.63 -4.77 30.76
CA LEU A 628 20.92 -5.99 30.42
C LEU A 628 21.60 -6.70 29.24
N ARG A 629 21.76 -8.01 29.32
CA ARG A 629 21.99 -8.86 28.16
C ARG A 629 20.65 -9.25 27.56
N LEU A 630 20.35 -8.69 26.40
CA LEU A 630 19.18 -9.04 25.60
C LEU A 630 19.59 -10.12 24.59
N SER A 631 18.77 -11.15 24.42
CA SER A 631 18.99 -12.14 23.36
C SER A 631 17.70 -12.67 22.76
N VAL A 632 17.80 -13.06 21.49
CA VAL A 632 16.75 -13.74 20.74
C VAL A 632 17.37 -14.92 19.98
N THR A 633 16.80 -16.11 20.19
CA THR A 633 17.20 -17.32 19.49
C THR A 633 16.04 -17.94 18.72
N ALA A 634 16.34 -18.61 17.61
CA ALA A 634 15.38 -19.33 16.79
C ALA A 634 15.94 -20.72 16.45
N GLY A 635 16.00 -21.61 17.45
CA GLY A 635 16.63 -22.91 17.29
C GLY A 635 18.09 -22.79 16.86
N ASP A 636 18.46 -23.47 15.78
CA ASP A 636 19.78 -23.44 15.14
C ASP A 636 19.89 -22.38 14.01
N ILE A 637 18.83 -21.61 13.74
CA ILE A 637 18.77 -20.66 12.62
C ILE A 637 19.39 -19.31 12.98
N MET A 638 19.14 -18.85 14.21
CA MET A 638 19.52 -17.52 14.67
C MET A 638 19.86 -17.54 16.16
N ASP A 639 20.96 -16.88 16.51
CA ASP A 639 21.35 -16.54 17.89
C ASP A 639 21.93 -15.12 17.89
N VAL A 640 21.15 -14.17 18.38
CA VAL A 640 21.50 -12.75 18.39
C VAL A 640 21.39 -12.24 19.82
N TYR A 641 22.44 -11.55 20.28
CA TYR A 641 22.44 -10.92 21.58
C TYR A 641 23.19 -9.59 21.59
N GLN A 642 22.90 -8.78 22.60
CA GLN A 642 23.59 -7.53 22.89
C GLN A 642 23.48 -7.20 24.38
N THR A 643 24.56 -6.67 24.94
CA THR A 643 24.50 -6.03 26.27
C THR A 643 24.22 -4.54 26.08
N VAL A 644 23.19 -4.03 26.75
CA VAL A 644 22.73 -2.65 26.64
C VAL A 644 22.64 -1.99 28.01
N GLU A 645 23.08 -0.74 28.10
CA GLU A 645 22.89 0.09 29.28
C GLU A 645 21.43 0.55 29.36
N VAL A 646 20.84 0.42 30.55
CA VAL A 646 19.45 0.77 30.84
C VAL A 646 19.36 1.70 32.04
N ALA A 647 18.35 2.57 32.02
CA ALA A 647 18.01 3.47 33.11
C ALA A 647 16.51 3.79 33.07
N PRO A 648 15.91 4.36 34.12
CA PRO A 648 14.52 4.80 34.06
C PRO A 648 14.32 5.81 32.92
N GLY A 649 13.39 5.53 32.01
CA GLY A 649 13.17 6.32 30.80
C GLY A 649 14.13 6.04 29.63
N LYS A 650 15.14 5.18 29.80
CA LYS A 650 16.07 4.72 28.76
C LYS A 650 15.96 3.20 28.60
N PRO A 651 15.05 2.71 27.74
CA PRO A 651 14.83 1.28 27.58
C PRO A 651 16.00 0.59 26.88
N GLY A 652 16.24 -0.67 27.23
CA GLY A 652 17.15 -1.56 26.50
C GLY A 652 16.50 -2.01 25.20
N ARG A 653 17.28 -2.05 24.10
CA ARG A 653 16.79 -2.32 22.75
C ARG A 653 17.67 -3.31 22.02
N LEU A 654 17.08 -4.29 21.34
CA LEU A 654 17.78 -5.22 20.45
C LEU A 654 17.01 -5.36 19.13
N GLN A 655 17.66 -4.98 18.03
CA GLN A 655 17.11 -5.10 16.68
C GLN A 655 17.34 -6.50 16.13
N ILE A 656 16.32 -7.09 15.49
CA ILE A 656 16.40 -8.40 14.86
C ILE A 656 15.63 -8.45 13.54
N GLY A 657 16.05 -9.35 12.66
CA GLY A 657 15.23 -9.84 11.56
C GLY A 657 14.69 -11.23 11.90
N VAL A 658 13.37 -11.44 11.81
CA VAL A 658 12.76 -12.73 12.13
C VAL A 658 12.99 -13.70 10.97
N PRO A 659 13.70 -14.84 11.15
CA PRO A 659 13.96 -15.76 10.06
C PRO A 659 12.66 -16.34 9.50
N ARG A 660 12.48 -16.38 8.18
CA ARG A 660 11.28 -16.96 7.53
C ARG A 660 11.03 -18.41 7.89
N ARG A 661 12.09 -19.17 8.17
CA ARG A 661 12.02 -20.60 8.51
C ARG A 661 11.84 -20.86 10.01
N ALA A 662 11.85 -19.84 10.85
CA ALA A 662 11.69 -20.00 12.29
C ALA A 662 10.25 -20.38 12.64
N ASN A 663 10.10 -21.40 13.50
CA ASN A 663 8.80 -21.80 14.04
C ASN A 663 8.46 -21.11 15.37
N SER A 664 9.47 -20.58 16.04
CA SER A 664 9.35 -19.88 17.32
C SER A 664 10.58 -19.01 17.56
N LEU A 665 10.43 -18.00 18.42
CA LEU A 665 11.52 -17.19 18.95
C LEU A 665 11.59 -17.39 20.46
N THR A 666 12.77 -17.60 21.00
CA THR A 666 13.02 -17.54 22.45
C THR A 666 13.72 -16.24 22.76
N LEU A 667 13.07 -15.38 23.54
CA LEU A 667 13.55 -14.08 23.95
C LEU A 667 14.05 -14.16 25.39
N THR A 668 15.12 -13.45 25.70
CA THR A 668 15.68 -13.37 27.04
C THR A 668 16.13 -11.94 27.35
N ALA A 669 15.89 -11.50 28.58
CA ALA A 669 16.51 -10.33 29.18
C ALA A 669 17.13 -10.74 30.52
N GLU A 670 18.44 -10.54 30.66
CA GLU A 670 19.23 -10.97 31.81
C GLU A 670 20.03 -9.77 32.36
N VAL A 671 20.00 -9.56 33.67
CA VAL A 671 20.75 -8.50 34.34
C VAL A 671 22.24 -8.85 34.29
N ALA A 672 23.01 -8.09 33.53
CA ALA A 672 24.45 -8.29 33.36
C ALA A 672 25.27 -7.54 34.42
N SER A 673 24.80 -6.37 34.85
CA SER A 673 25.42 -5.56 35.89
C SER A 673 24.43 -4.55 36.50
N GLY A 674 24.78 -4.02 37.68
CA GLY A 674 23.94 -3.04 38.39
C GLY A 674 22.76 -3.68 39.10
N SER A 675 21.64 -2.96 39.18
CA SER A 675 20.39 -3.47 39.79
C SER A 675 19.13 -2.97 39.06
N PRO A 676 19.04 -3.11 37.72
CA PRO A 676 17.79 -2.86 37.03
C PRO A 676 16.76 -3.95 37.35
N THR A 677 15.50 -3.57 37.52
CA THR A 677 14.36 -4.50 37.58
C THR A 677 13.51 -4.28 36.34
N ILE A 678 13.25 -5.35 35.59
CA ILE A 678 12.45 -5.31 34.37
C ILE A 678 10.98 -5.04 34.74
N THR A 679 10.40 -4.03 34.12
CA THR A 679 9.01 -3.60 34.36
C THR A 679 8.11 -3.90 33.18
N ASN A 680 8.68 -3.90 31.98
CA ASN A 680 7.96 -4.17 30.75
C ASN A 680 8.92 -4.75 29.70
N ILE A 681 8.39 -5.57 28.82
CA ILE A 681 9.14 -6.20 27.74
C ILE A 681 8.21 -6.50 26.57
N GLY A 682 8.64 -6.14 25.35
CA GLY A 682 7.84 -6.33 24.15
C GLY A 682 8.69 -6.54 22.90
N LEU A 683 8.16 -7.31 21.93
CA LEU A 683 8.76 -7.50 20.61
C LEU A 683 7.91 -6.80 19.56
N TYR A 684 8.34 -5.62 19.12
CA TYR A 684 7.57 -4.71 18.27
C TYR A 684 8.06 -4.70 16.82
N GLY A 685 7.20 -4.36 15.87
CA GLY A 685 7.61 -4.06 14.48
C GLY A 685 8.47 -2.80 14.40
N VAL A 686 9.54 -2.83 13.59
CA VAL A 686 10.39 -1.67 13.27
C VAL A 686 10.68 -1.54 11.79
#